data_AF-A0A937CD67-F1
#
_entry.id   AF-A0A937CD67-F1
#
_cell.length_a   1.000
_cell.length_b   1.000
_cell.length_c   1.000
_cell.angle_alpha   90.00
_cell.angle_beta   90.00
_cell.angle_gamma   90.00
#
_symmetry.space_group_name_H-M   'P 1'
#
loop_
_entity.id
_entity.type
_entity.pdbx_description
1 polymer ?
#
loop_
_entity_poly.entity_id
_entity_poly.type
_entity_poly.pdbx_seq_one_letter_code
_entity_poly.pdbx_strand_id
1 'polypeptide(L)'
;MKKRKLLFTTAIAVLSLTAFLGSCKKDDFVQVDGVCPLVLSTDPVAGATNVALNKVITVTFNEIMNPATITQASFTITGATPVVGTITYSGNTATFTPSTPLTVNTTYTGRITTAVKDENGNALQTDYVWTFSTGATLAPVVIATDPLNNATGVPLNKTITATFNMPMDMLTINGTTFTVRQGTTAVAGVVTYNGTTAYFTPALPLTLNTVYTATITTGAKNTAGTPLAGNYVWTFTTGTLTAPTVISTDPVNNATGVVLNKVISATFSEPMNPLTLNATSFTLMQGATIVTGAVTYSGSTAFFTPTIALLPNTLYTATITTGARNVAGTQLANNYVWTFTTGAAVAPAVISTDPVNNATGVALNKTVTATFNMVMDPLTVNATTFTVKQGATTVLGTVTYSGSTASFNSTLPFTANTVYTATITTGAKNLAGTPLANNYTWTFTTGNNIAPTVISTDPVSNATNVTLSKVITATFSMPMDPLTINFTTFTLTNGVIPVAGVVTYTGSTASFTPAVPLLINTTYTATVTTGARNVAGTPLAANYVWSFATGTTPVQGPVILATAARFGILSGVGVSNQAGPSVINDLDVGIYPGVRSAVTGFPPATIVNGAIYASDDIAPPGVPAMLLQAKTDLTNAYLAAEAAVSPAPITVSGDQGGLTLAPGIYKSTSTLSIANGNLTLDAQGNSNAFWIFQIAAGFTTVGGAGGSIILTGGAQAKNIYWQTGSSATIGDYTSFQGNILALTSITMNSHATAVGRMLARNGAIVMTSTNIIIKP
;
A
#
# COMPACT_ATOMS: atom_id res chain seq x y z
N MET A 1 -5.93 -36.48 18.57
CA MET A 1 -7.08 -35.94 19.34
C MET A 1 -6.63 -34.65 20.04
N LYS A 2 -7.39 -33.55 19.91
CA LYS A 2 -7.27 -32.22 20.57
C LYS A 2 -5.91 -31.81 21.21
N LYS A 3 -5.19 -30.86 20.59
CA LYS A 3 -4.32 -29.89 21.31
C LYS A 3 -5.15 -28.66 21.71
N ARG A 4 -5.00 -28.15 22.93
CA ARG A 4 -5.42 -26.79 23.34
C ARG A 4 -4.32 -26.12 24.17
N LYS A 5 -4.16 -24.81 23.98
CA LYS A 5 -3.21 -23.94 24.69
C LYS A 5 -3.76 -23.53 26.06
N LEU A 6 -2.85 -23.27 27.01
CA LEU A 6 -2.98 -22.33 28.15
C LEU A 6 -1.53 -21.88 28.45
N LEU A 7 -1.11 -20.62 28.23
CA LEU A 7 -1.35 -19.37 28.97
C LEU A 7 -0.69 -19.28 30.36
N PHE A 8 -0.01 -18.15 30.58
CA PHE A 8 0.92 -17.78 31.66
C PHE A 8 0.28 -17.55 33.04
N THR A 9 1.07 -17.74 34.12
CA THR A 9 1.17 -16.81 35.30
C THR A 9 2.35 -17.16 36.25
N THR A 10 3.15 -16.16 36.66
CA THR A 10 3.83 -15.92 37.99
C THR A 10 4.67 -17.02 38.71
N ALA A 11 5.72 -16.78 39.55
CA ALA A 11 6.61 -15.63 39.85
C ALA A 11 7.72 -16.00 40.91
N ILE A 12 8.90 -15.34 40.83
CA ILE A 12 9.84 -14.90 41.93
C ILE A 12 10.67 -15.90 42.83
N ALA A 13 11.91 -15.46 43.16
CA ALA A 13 12.88 -15.81 44.25
C ALA A 13 14.15 -16.60 43.79
N VAL A 14 15.41 -16.10 43.71
CA VAL A 14 16.32 -15.24 44.54
C VAL A 14 17.30 -16.04 45.44
N LEU A 15 18.62 -15.90 45.17
CA LEU A 15 19.85 -15.88 46.04
C LEU A 15 21.07 -16.00 45.07
N SER A 16 22.01 -15.04 44.88
CA SER A 16 23.08 -14.47 45.75
C SER A 16 24.25 -15.46 46.06
N LEU A 17 25.53 -15.06 46.21
CA LEU A 17 26.19 -13.75 46.43
C LEU A 17 27.71 -13.75 46.04
N THR A 18 28.35 -12.57 45.89
CA THR A 18 29.83 -12.27 45.86
C THR A 18 30.68 -12.85 44.70
N ALA A 19 31.88 -12.37 44.33
CA ALA A 19 32.64 -11.08 44.40
C ALA A 19 33.82 -11.19 43.36
N PHE A 20 34.64 -10.21 42.95
CA PHE A 20 35.01 -8.81 43.27
C PHE A 20 34.90 -7.98 41.96
N LEU A 21 34.22 -6.83 41.83
CA LEU A 21 34.44 -5.47 42.38
C LEU A 21 35.68 -4.70 41.85
N GLY A 22 35.43 -3.64 41.06
CA GLY A 22 36.45 -2.78 40.43
C GLY A 22 35.92 -1.57 39.62
N SER A 23 34.91 -0.85 40.13
CA SER A 23 34.48 0.50 39.69
C SER A 23 34.09 0.75 38.22
N CYS A 24 32.81 0.50 37.90
CA CYS A 24 32.04 1.38 37.01
C CYS A 24 31.01 2.15 37.84
N LYS A 25 30.78 3.44 37.53
CA LYS A 25 29.62 4.18 38.07
C LYS A 25 28.34 3.49 37.61
N LYS A 26 27.39 3.32 38.53
CA LYS A 26 26.03 2.87 38.25
C LYS A 26 25.34 3.92 37.38
N ASP A 27 24.87 3.54 36.20
CA ASP A 27 23.98 4.36 35.40
C ASP A 27 22.54 3.97 35.75
N ASP A 28 21.82 4.88 36.42
CA ASP A 28 20.45 4.66 36.89
C ASP A 28 19.44 5.05 35.79
N PHE A 29 19.63 4.52 34.58
CA PHE A 29 18.73 4.74 33.46
C PHE A 29 17.58 3.73 33.46
N VAL A 30 16.40 4.18 33.91
CA VAL A 30 15.14 3.46 33.72
C VAL A 30 14.47 4.02 32.46
N GLN A 31 14.21 3.16 31.47
CA GLN A 31 13.46 3.57 30.28
C GLN A 31 12.00 3.85 30.67
N VAL A 32 11.55 5.10 30.49
CA VAL A 32 10.15 5.50 30.65
C VAL A 32 9.56 5.64 29.25
N ASP A 33 8.47 4.91 28.99
CA ASP A 33 7.81 4.91 27.67
C ASP A 33 7.01 6.22 27.51
N GLY A 34 7.47 7.12 26.64
CA GLY A 34 6.96 8.48 26.48
C GLY A 34 7.46 9.14 25.20
N VAL A 35 6.79 10.23 24.79
CA VAL A 35 7.26 11.05 23.66
C VAL A 35 8.54 11.76 24.09
N CYS A 36 9.52 11.88 23.19
CA CYS A 36 10.70 12.67 23.50
C CYS A 36 10.42 14.16 23.25
N PRO A 37 10.87 15.05 24.15
CA PRO A 37 10.75 16.49 23.96
C PRO A 37 11.27 16.97 22.60
N LEU A 38 10.60 18.00 22.07
CA LEU A 38 10.91 18.69 20.84
C LEU A 38 10.57 20.18 20.98
N VAL A 39 11.44 21.06 20.45
CA VAL A 39 11.13 22.48 20.28
C VAL A 39 10.23 22.66 19.06
N LEU A 40 9.02 23.21 19.26
CA LEU A 40 8.07 23.51 18.20
C LEU A 40 8.31 24.89 17.57
N SER A 41 8.66 25.89 18.38
CA SER A 41 8.84 27.27 17.92
C SER A 41 9.71 28.10 18.86
N THR A 42 10.34 29.15 18.31
CA THR A 42 11.07 30.18 19.07
C THR A 42 10.58 31.56 18.67
N ASP A 43 10.59 32.51 19.61
CA ASP A 43 10.42 33.94 19.31
C ASP A 43 11.56 34.73 19.98
N PRO A 44 12.50 35.37 19.25
CA PRO A 44 12.53 35.47 17.78
C PRO A 44 12.62 34.13 17.06
N VAL A 45 11.94 34.06 15.91
CA VAL A 45 12.04 32.93 14.98
C VAL A 45 13.47 32.79 14.46
N ALA A 46 13.86 31.57 14.09
CA ALA A 46 15.17 31.31 13.51
C ALA A 46 15.42 32.21 12.27
N GLY A 47 16.53 32.94 12.27
CA GLY A 47 16.93 33.88 11.22
C GLY A 47 16.35 35.29 11.35
N ALA A 48 15.58 35.61 12.38
CA ALA A 48 14.98 36.94 12.55
C ALA A 48 16.03 38.07 12.64
N THR A 49 15.86 39.12 11.84
CA THR A 49 16.71 40.33 11.83
C THR A 49 15.97 41.54 12.40
N ASN A 50 16.68 42.63 12.71
CA ASN A 50 16.12 43.85 13.31
C ASN A 50 15.32 43.59 14.60
N VAL A 51 15.72 42.57 15.37
CA VAL A 51 15.11 42.25 16.66
C VAL A 51 15.32 43.43 17.64
N ALA A 52 14.24 43.83 18.31
CA ALA A 52 14.28 44.92 19.29
C ALA A 52 15.26 44.62 20.43
N LEU A 53 16.00 45.65 20.89
CA LEU A 53 17.05 45.45 21.90
C LEU A 53 16.52 44.98 23.25
N ASN A 54 15.25 45.25 23.55
CA ASN A 54 14.54 44.80 24.76
C ASN A 54 13.73 43.50 24.55
N LYS A 55 14.01 42.73 23.49
CA LYS A 55 13.26 41.51 23.17
C LYS A 55 13.42 40.45 24.28
N VAL A 56 12.29 40.00 24.80
CA VAL A 56 12.17 38.76 25.57
C VAL A 56 12.19 37.59 24.59
N ILE A 57 12.99 36.56 24.87
CA ILE A 57 13.15 35.38 24.01
C ILE A 57 12.34 34.22 24.57
N THR A 58 11.54 33.55 23.76
CA THR A 58 10.75 32.38 24.16
C THR A 58 11.04 31.14 23.32
N VAL A 59 10.82 29.97 23.91
CA VAL A 59 10.89 28.65 23.28
C VAL A 59 9.69 27.83 23.74
N THR A 60 8.91 27.31 22.80
CA THR A 60 7.74 26.47 23.08
C THR A 60 8.05 25.02 22.69
N PHE A 61 7.76 24.10 23.61
CA PHE A 61 7.96 22.66 23.46
C PHE A 61 6.65 21.95 23.06
N ASN A 62 6.75 20.72 22.56
CA ASN A 62 5.62 19.85 22.24
C ASN A 62 4.86 19.34 23.48
N GLU A 63 5.50 19.34 24.65
CA GLU A 63 4.98 18.78 25.89
C GLU A 63 5.44 19.58 27.12
N ILE A 64 5.07 19.12 28.33
CA ILE A 64 5.39 19.82 29.58
C ILE A 64 6.80 19.41 30.02
N MET A 65 7.65 20.41 30.18
CA MET A 65 9.06 20.25 30.55
C MET A 65 9.27 20.37 32.06
N ASN A 66 10.24 19.63 32.59
CA ASN A 66 10.67 19.79 33.98
C ASN A 66 11.40 21.13 34.15
N PRO A 67 10.82 22.11 34.88
CA PRO A 67 11.38 23.47 34.93
C PRO A 67 12.76 23.53 35.60
N ALA A 68 13.07 22.59 36.50
CA ALA A 68 14.37 22.52 37.17
C ALA A 68 15.52 22.17 36.21
N THR A 69 15.22 21.62 35.02
CA THR A 69 16.21 21.33 33.98
C THR A 69 16.43 22.49 33.00
N ILE A 70 15.57 23.51 33.03
CA ILE A 70 15.66 24.70 32.15
C ILE A 70 16.34 25.82 32.94
N THR A 71 17.67 25.89 32.79
CA THR A 71 18.55 26.80 33.54
C THR A 71 19.38 27.64 32.58
N GLN A 72 20.11 28.63 33.09
CA GLN A 72 21.01 29.46 32.28
C GLN A 72 22.20 28.66 31.68
N ALA A 73 22.39 27.39 32.08
CA ALA A 73 23.35 26.47 31.45
C ALA A 73 22.74 25.65 30.30
N SER A 74 21.42 25.47 30.27
CA SER A 74 20.72 24.57 29.33
C SER A 74 19.79 25.28 28.34
N PHE A 75 19.36 26.51 28.64
CA PHE A 75 18.83 27.50 27.71
C PHE A 75 19.77 28.71 27.69
N THR A 76 20.60 28.81 26.66
CA THR A 76 21.61 29.87 26.53
C THR A 76 21.29 30.81 25.38
N ILE A 77 21.60 32.10 25.58
CA ILE A 77 21.64 33.14 24.53
C ILE A 77 23.07 33.70 24.51
N THR A 78 23.77 33.59 23.38
CA THR A 78 25.19 33.97 23.27
C THR A 78 25.41 34.89 22.08
N GLY A 79 25.96 36.09 22.33
CA GLY A 79 26.46 37.01 21.30
C GLY A 79 27.98 36.89 21.19
N ALA A 80 28.70 38.02 21.26
CA ALA A 80 30.15 38.00 21.49
C ALA A 80 30.53 37.41 22.86
N THR A 81 29.63 37.54 23.85
CA THR A 81 29.68 36.91 25.17
C THR A 81 28.31 36.31 25.52
N PRO A 82 28.23 35.38 26.51
CA PRO A 82 26.95 34.91 27.03
C PRO A 82 26.11 36.07 27.58
N VAL A 83 24.83 36.12 27.20
CA VAL A 83 23.87 37.09 27.74
C VAL A 83 23.37 36.59 29.09
N VAL A 84 23.43 37.43 30.11
CA VAL A 84 22.82 37.16 31.41
C VAL A 84 21.34 37.54 31.36
N GLY A 85 20.49 36.72 31.98
CA GLY A 85 19.05 36.94 32.01
C GLY A 85 18.33 36.02 32.98
N THR A 86 17.09 36.35 33.29
CA THR A 86 16.20 35.50 34.10
C THR A 86 15.44 34.54 33.21
N ILE A 87 15.24 33.30 33.68
CA ILE A 87 14.44 32.29 33.01
C ILE A 87 13.17 32.07 33.82
N THR A 88 12.03 32.07 33.15
CA THR A 88 10.75 31.59 33.68
C THR A 88 10.19 30.50 32.76
N TYR A 89 9.33 29.65 33.30
CA TYR A 89 8.67 28.59 32.55
C TYR A 89 7.18 28.57 32.92
N SER A 90 6.30 28.46 31.92
CA SER A 90 4.84 28.40 32.13
C SER A 90 4.18 27.65 30.97
N GLY A 91 3.25 26.74 31.30
CA GLY A 91 2.64 25.83 30.32
C GLY A 91 3.70 24.98 29.61
N ASN A 92 3.85 25.20 28.30
CA ASN A 92 4.83 24.54 27.44
C ASN A 92 5.98 25.47 27.00
N THR A 93 6.11 26.67 27.60
CA THR A 93 6.99 27.73 27.10
C THR A 93 8.02 28.17 28.13
N ALA A 94 9.30 28.05 27.76
CA ALA A 94 10.42 28.69 28.45
C ALA A 94 10.58 30.13 27.95
N THR A 95 10.85 31.05 28.86
CA THR A 95 11.00 32.48 28.60
C THR A 95 12.30 32.99 29.21
N PHE A 96 13.20 33.51 28.38
CA PHE A 96 14.45 34.15 28.77
C PHE A 96 14.30 35.68 28.64
N THR A 97 14.46 36.40 29.75
CA THR A 97 14.45 37.86 29.79
C THR A 97 15.88 38.37 30.03
N PRO A 98 16.54 38.99 29.04
CA PRO A 98 17.86 39.59 29.22
C PRO A 98 17.88 40.60 30.36
N SER A 99 18.88 40.55 31.24
CA SER A 99 18.99 41.49 32.38
C SER A 99 19.42 42.90 31.96
N THR A 100 20.01 43.03 30.77
CA THR A 100 20.31 44.30 30.10
C THR A 100 19.82 44.21 28.66
N PRO A 101 19.48 45.34 28.00
CA PRO A 101 19.18 45.33 26.57
C PRO A 101 20.28 44.66 25.76
N LEU A 102 19.86 43.91 24.74
CA LEU A 102 20.74 43.30 23.77
C LEU A 102 21.54 44.39 23.01
N THR A 103 22.77 44.08 22.67
CA THR A 103 23.68 44.96 21.92
C THR A 103 23.17 45.14 20.50
N VAL A 104 23.28 46.35 19.93
CA VAL A 104 22.89 46.64 18.54
C VAL A 104 23.79 45.93 17.53
N ASN A 105 23.28 45.65 16.32
CA ASN A 105 24.02 45.03 15.20
C ASN A 105 24.73 43.71 15.56
N THR A 106 24.15 42.96 16.50
CA THR A 106 24.73 41.74 17.06
C THR A 106 23.91 40.53 16.65
N THR A 107 24.59 39.48 16.20
CA THR A 107 23.99 38.16 16.01
C THR A 107 24.05 37.40 17.33
N TYR A 108 22.92 36.90 17.78
CA TYR A 108 22.78 36.03 18.93
C TYR A 108 22.47 34.61 18.50
N THR A 109 23.11 33.64 19.15
CA THR A 109 22.79 32.21 19.05
C THR A 109 22.01 31.79 20.28
N GLY A 110 20.80 31.30 20.08
CA GLY A 110 20.03 30.58 21.08
C GLY A 110 20.30 29.08 21.01
N ARG A 111 20.41 28.42 22.16
CA ARG A 111 20.60 26.97 22.25
C ARG A 111 19.82 26.38 23.42
N ILE A 112 18.97 25.40 23.12
CA ILE A 112 18.46 24.45 24.10
C ILE A 112 19.30 23.17 24.01
N THR A 113 19.85 22.73 25.12
CA THR A 113 20.70 21.52 25.19
C THR A 113 19.90 20.26 25.50
N THR A 114 20.45 19.09 25.17
CA THR A 114 19.95 17.77 25.61
C THR A 114 19.91 17.58 27.14
N ALA A 115 20.42 18.53 27.93
CA ALA A 115 20.27 18.52 29.38
C ALA A 115 18.84 18.91 29.84
N VAL A 116 18.03 19.52 28.96
CA VAL A 116 16.60 19.81 29.22
C VAL A 116 15.77 18.54 29.08
N LYS A 117 14.85 18.30 30.03
CA LYS A 117 14.03 17.09 30.13
C LYS A 117 12.55 17.37 30.37
N ASP A 118 11.69 16.42 30.02
CA ASP A 118 10.30 16.37 30.48
C ASP A 118 10.18 16.01 31.98
N GLU A 119 8.95 15.99 32.50
CA GLU A 119 8.64 15.53 33.86
C GLU A 119 8.94 14.02 34.07
N ASN A 120 8.99 13.24 33.00
CA ASN A 120 9.27 11.81 33.00
C ASN A 120 10.77 11.47 32.98
N GLY A 121 11.65 12.45 32.75
CA GLY A 121 13.10 12.31 32.70
C GLY A 121 13.71 12.12 31.32
N ASN A 122 12.91 12.10 30.24
CA ASN A 122 13.38 12.01 28.86
C ASN A 122 14.03 13.31 28.43
N ALA A 123 15.19 13.21 27.77
CA ALA A 123 15.93 14.35 27.26
C ALA A 123 15.47 14.76 25.85
N LEU A 124 15.64 16.03 25.51
CA LEU A 124 15.70 16.49 24.12
C LEU A 124 16.77 15.67 23.37
N GLN A 125 16.44 15.02 22.26
CA GLN A 125 17.33 14.03 21.61
C GLN A 125 18.58 14.65 20.95
N THR A 126 18.49 15.91 20.52
CA THR A 126 19.59 16.68 19.95
C THR A 126 19.47 18.13 20.41
N ASP A 127 20.59 18.82 20.58
CA ASP A 127 20.57 20.25 20.87
C ASP A 127 19.81 21.02 19.78
N TYR A 128 18.90 21.89 20.20
CA TYR A 128 18.17 22.78 19.30
C TYR A 128 18.85 24.15 19.28
N VAL A 129 19.44 24.52 18.14
CA VAL A 129 20.22 25.75 17.96
C VAL A 129 19.55 26.63 16.90
N TRP A 130 19.39 27.92 17.21
CA TRP A 130 18.89 28.93 16.28
C TRP A 130 19.64 30.25 16.45
N THR A 131 19.48 31.17 15.51
CA THR A 131 20.07 32.51 15.61
C THR A 131 19.05 33.60 15.31
N PHE A 132 19.26 34.78 15.88
CA PHE A 132 18.54 36.01 15.55
C PHE A 132 19.47 37.21 15.73
N SER A 133 19.10 38.38 15.19
CA SER A 133 19.99 39.54 15.18
C SER A 133 19.30 40.88 15.42
N THR A 134 20.01 41.76 16.13
CA THR A 134 19.53 43.04 16.68
C THR A 134 19.98 44.26 15.87
N GLY A 135 19.91 44.18 14.53
CA GLY A 135 20.24 45.29 13.65
C GLY A 135 20.34 44.89 12.18
N ALA A 136 20.77 45.84 11.35
CA ALA A 136 20.84 45.71 9.89
C ALA A 136 22.23 45.31 9.36
N THR A 137 23.31 45.60 10.11
CA THR A 137 24.64 45.05 9.84
C THR A 137 24.88 43.86 10.78
N LEU A 138 25.15 42.69 10.21
CA LEU A 138 25.21 41.43 10.96
C LEU A 138 26.66 40.93 11.05
N ALA A 139 27.04 40.35 12.18
CA ALA A 139 28.32 39.66 12.35
C ALA A 139 28.14 38.14 12.23
N PRO A 140 29.02 37.41 11.54
CA PRO A 140 28.96 35.96 11.42
C PRO A 140 29.34 35.23 12.71
N VAL A 141 28.64 34.12 12.99
CA VAL A 141 28.84 33.24 14.15
C VAL A 141 28.86 31.79 13.70
N VAL A 142 29.74 30.97 14.28
CA VAL A 142 29.76 29.51 14.10
C VAL A 142 28.71 28.87 15.01
N ILE A 143 27.76 28.14 14.41
CA ILE A 143 26.60 27.56 15.10
C ILE A 143 26.71 26.03 15.28
N ALA A 144 27.50 25.35 14.47
CA ALA A 144 27.75 23.91 14.58
C ALA A 144 29.15 23.55 14.10
N THR A 145 29.70 22.45 14.62
CA THR A 145 30.98 21.86 14.21
C THR A 145 30.86 20.33 14.16
N ASP A 146 31.56 19.71 13.22
CA ASP A 146 31.70 18.25 13.14
C ASP A 146 33.16 17.88 12.81
N PRO A 147 33.92 17.23 13.71
CA PRO A 147 33.52 16.76 15.03
C PRO A 147 33.08 17.88 15.98
N LEU A 148 32.12 17.55 16.85
CA LEU A 148 31.69 18.39 17.96
C LEU A 148 32.88 18.68 18.91
N ASN A 149 32.83 19.80 19.62
CA ASN A 149 33.85 20.14 20.61
C ASN A 149 33.96 19.05 21.69
N ASN A 150 35.19 18.60 21.95
CA ASN A 150 35.58 17.49 22.82
C ASN A 150 35.09 16.10 22.38
N ALA A 151 34.68 15.91 21.13
CA ALA A 151 34.34 14.59 20.60
C ALA A 151 35.53 13.61 20.70
N THR A 152 35.26 12.36 21.06
CA THR A 152 36.24 11.27 21.12
C THR A 152 35.89 10.19 20.09
N GLY A 153 36.82 9.27 19.81
CA GLY A 153 36.55 8.19 18.85
C GLY A 153 36.55 8.64 17.38
N VAL A 154 37.04 9.84 17.07
CA VAL A 154 36.94 10.43 15.72
C VAL A 154 37.74 9.58 14.69
N PRO A 155 37.14 9.23 13.53
CA PRO A 155 37.85 8.50 12.46
C PRO A 155 39.07 9.26 11.93
N LEU A 156 40.13 8.54 11.57
CA LEU A 156 41.39 9.15 11.15
C LEU A 156 41.29 9.91 9.81
N ASN A 157 40.30 9.60 8.98
CA ASN A 157 40.02 10.27 7.70
C ASN A 157 38.88 11.30 7.78
N LYS A 158 38.51 11.75 8.98
CA LYS A 158 37.41 12.69 9.18
C LYS A 158 37.69 14.06 8.52
N THR A 159 36.83 14.47 7.59
CA THR A 159 36.70 15.89 7.19
C THR A 159 36.08 16.67 8.35
N ILE A 160 36.71 17.80 8.69
CA ILE A 160 36.35 18.63 9.84
C ILE A 160 35.57 19.83 9.32
N THR A 161 34.43 20.17 9.93
CA THR A 161 33.52 21.20 9.41
C THR A 161 33.12 22.21 10.48
N ALA A 162 32.78 23.42 10.01
CA ALA A 162 32.19 24.49 10.80
C ALA A 162 31.07 25.17 9.99
N THR A 163 29.86 25.21 10.55
CA THR A 163 28.69 25.83 9.92
C THR A 163 28.43 27.20 10.55
N PHE A 164 28.28 28.22 9.71
CA PHE A 164 27.97 29.59 10.09
C PHE A 164 26.47 29.87 10.05
N ASN A 165 26.02 30.86 10.80
CA ASN A 165 24.62 31.29 10.83
C ASN A 165 24.17 32.07 9.57
N MET A 166 25.11 32.44 8.69
CA MET A 166 24.88 33.21 7.47
C MET A 166 25.92 32.85 6.40
N PRO A 167 25.68 33.18 5.12
CA PRO A 167 26.68 33.05 4.06
C PRO A 167 27.93 33.88 4.34
N MET A 168 29.09 33.24 4.19
CA MET A 168 30.41 33.85 4.29
C MET A 168 30.94 34.31 2.92
N ASP A 169 31.86 35.26 2.90
CA ASP A 169 32.69 35.51 1.72
C ASP A 169 33.66 34.34 1.56
N MET A 170 33.43 33.53 0.52
CA MET A 170 34.22 32.34 0.20
C MET A 170 35.72 32.61 0.05
N LEU A 171 36.14 33.82 -0.34
CA LEU A 171 37.56 34.17 -0.48
C LEU A 171 38.25 34.29 0.89
N THR A 172 37.47 34.62 1.93
CA THR A 172 37.96 34.76 3.31
C THR A 172 37.93 33.44 4.09
N ILE A 173 37.39 32.36 3.53
CA ILE A 173 37.40 31.01 4.10
C ILE A 173 38.46 30.16 3.40
N ASN A 174 39.67 30.12 3.96
CA ASN A 174 40.83 29.47 3.34
C ASN A 174 41.79 28.90 4.41
N GLY A 175 42.90 28.29 3.98
CA GLY A 175 43.87 27.63 4.87
C GLY A 175 44.58 28.55 5.89
N THR A 176 44.42 29.87 5.83
CA THR A 176 44.88 30.79 6.88
C THR A 176 43.81 31.09 7.91
N THR A 177 42.52 30.99 7.53
CA THR A 177 41.39 31.37 8.38
C THR A 177 40.64 30.18 8.97
N PHE A 178 40.73 28.99 8.37
CA PHE A 178 40.34 27.71 8.96
C PHE A 178 41.59 26.83 9.08
N THR A 179 42.05 26.61 10.31
CA THR A 179 43.26 25.80 10.59
C THR A 179 42.96 24.65 11.54
N VAL A 180 43.75 23.58 11.44
CA VAL A 180 43.73 22.44 12.36
C VAL A 180 45.16 22.18 12.83
N ARG A 181 45.35 21.93 14.12
CA ARG A 181 46.66 21.72 14.74
C ARG A 181 46.69 20.50 15.67
N GLN A 182 47.82 19.81 15.69
CA GLN A 182 48.20 18.84 16.72
C GLN A 182 49.12 19.56 17.72
N GLY A 183 48.55 20.04 18.83
CA GLY A 183 49.28 20.94 19.74
C GLY A 183 49.75 22.21 19.00
N THR A 184 51.05 22.41 18.89
CA THR A 184 51.64 23.53 18.13
C THR A 184 51.77 23.25 16.62
N THR A 185 51.84 21.98 16.21
CA THR A 185 52.08 21.56 14.82
C THR A 185 50.85 21.77 13.95
N ALA A 186 51.00 22.40 12.77
CA ALA A 186 49.90 22.54 11.82
C ALA A 186 49.65 21.24 11.05
N VAL A 187 48.38 20.86 10.90
CA VAL A 187 47.96 19.77 10.02
C VAL A 187 47.85 20.30 8.60
N ALA A 188 48.46 19.62 7.63
CA ALA A 188 48.27 19.95 6.23
C ALA A 188 46.89 19.48 5.75
N GLY A 189 46.17 20.31 5.01
CA GLY A 189 44.85 20.00 4.50
C GLY A 189 44.32 21.06 3.52
N VAL A 190 43.22 20.74 2.86
CA VAL A 190 42.52 21.61 1.91
C VAL A 190 41.28 22.19 2.58
N VAL A 191 41.09 23.51 2.46
CA VAL A 191 39.88 24.20 2.91
C VAL A 191 38.96 24.47 1.72
N THR A 192 37.69 24.12 1.85
CA THR A 192 36.62 24.43 0.89
C THR A 192 35.39 24.98 1.62
N TYR A 193 34.56 25.75 0.91
CA TYR A 193 33.36 26.36 1.47
C TYR A 193 32.15 26.10 0.56
N ASN A 194 31.00 25.73 1.14
CA ASN A 194 29.75 25.50 0.40
C ASN A 194 28.54 25.89 1.25
N GLY A 195 27.62 26.68 0.69
CA GLY A 195 26.43 27.18 1.38
C GLY A 195 26.79 28.06 2.58
N THR A 196 26.57 27.52 3.79
CA THR A 196 26.98 28.12 5.08
C THR A 196 28.07 27.34 5.81
N THR A 197 28.67 26.32 5.20
CA THR A 197 29.61 25.41 5.87
C THR A 197 31.01 25.45 5.27
N ALA A 198 32.01 25.63 6.12
CA ALA A 198 33.42 25.43 5.79
C ALA A 198 33.83 23.99 6.11
N TYR A 199 34.71 23.44 5.27
CA TYR A 199 35.24 22.09 5.34
C TYR A 199 36.77 22.15 5.31
N PHE A 200 37.43 21.44 6.21
CA PHE A 200 38.86 21.18 6.22
C PHE A 200 39.06 19.68 6.01
N THR A 201 39.68 19.30 4.89
CA THR A 201 40.03 17.90 4.59
C THR A 201 41.53 17.70 4.81
N PRO A 202 41.94 16.89 5.82
CA PRO A 202 43.35 16.57 6.05
C PRO A 202 43.99 15.93 4.81
N ALA A 203 45.21 16.34 4.46
CA ALA A 203 45.95 15.82 3.30
C ALA A 203 46.49 14.39 3.53
N LEU A 204 46.64 13.99 4.80
CA LEU A 204 46.97 12.65 5.25
C LEU A 204 46.01 12.27 6.39
N PRO A 205 45.76 10.97 6.65
CA PRO A 205 45.01 10.54 7.82
C PRO A 205 45.60 11.11 9.12
N LEU A 206 44.72 11.56 10.01
CA LEU A 206 45.05 12.03 11.35
C LEU A 206 45.68 10.89 12.16
N THR A 207 46.54 11.23 13.13
CA THR A 207 47.23 10.24 13.95
C THR A 207 46.29 9.64 14.98
N LEU A 208 46.54 8.38 15.34
CA LEU A 208 45.81 7.57 16.32
C LEU A 208 45.78 8.22 17.71
N ASN A 209 44.66 8.12 18.45
CA ASN A 209 44.53 8.55 19.86
C ASN A 209 45.08 9.95 20.16
N THR A 210 44.88 10.90 19.24
CA THR A 210 45.52 12.22 19.24
C THR A 210 44.47 13.31 19.38
N VAL A 211 44.77 14.30 20.23
CA VAL A 211 43.97 15.52 20.37
C VAL A 211 44.36 16.53 19.27
N TYR A 212 43.35 17.03 18.57
CA TYR A 212 43.45 18.09 17.58
C TYR A 212 42.66 19.32 18.00
N THR A 213 43.19 20.50 17.68
CA THR A 213 42.53 21.80 17.87
C THR A 213 42.21 22.39 16.50
N ALA A 214 40.95 22.69 16.24
CA ALA A 214 40.49 23.39 15.05
C ALA A 214 40.13 24.84 15.38
N THR A 215 40.35 25.76 14.45
CA THR A 215 40.17 27.20 14.65
C THR A 215 39.66 27.89 13.40
N ILE A 216 38.54 28.62 13.53
CA ILE A 216 38.14 29.68 12.60
C ILE A 216 38.62 31.02 13.17
N THR A 217 39.37 31.79 12.39
CA THR A 217 39.91 33.11 12.83
C THR A 217 38.97 34.26 12.49
N THR A 218 39.20 35.43 13.12
CA THR A 218 38.56 36.71 12.75
C THR A 218 38.90 37.20 11.33
N GLY A 219 39.82 36.54 10.61
CA GLY A 219 40.05 36.80 9.18
C GLY A 219 38.89 36.36 8.28
N ALA A 220 38.06 35.41 8.74
CA ALA A 220 36.84 34.99 8.04
C ALA A 220 35.74 36.04 8.19
N LYS A 221 35.06 36.40 7.09
CA LYS A 221 34.07 37.48 7.01
C LYS A 221 32.81 37.04 6.29
N ASN A 222 31.70 37.72 6.57
CA ASN A 222 30.49 37.59 5.75
C ASN A 222 30.61 38.33 4.41
N THR A 223 29.62 38.15 3.53
CA THR A 223 29.57 38.80 2.21
C THR A 223 29.49 40.34 2.26
N ALA A 224 29.20 40.93 3.42
CA ALA A 224 29.24 42.38 3.65
C ALA A 224 30.60 42.87 4.23
N GLY A 225 31.57 41.98 4.40
CA GLY A 225 32.91 42.28 4.90
C GLY A 225 33.05 42.30 6.43
N THR A 226 32.00 41.99 7.19
CA THR A 226 32.02 41.92 8.65
C THR A 226 32.72 40.64 9.14
N PRO A 227 33.76 40.72 9.98
CA PRO A 227 34.47 39.55 10.51
C PRO A 227 33.71 38.87 11.65
N LEU A 228 34.12 37.65 12.02
CA LEU A 228 33.73 37.06 13.32
C LEU A 228 34.15 38.00 14.47
N ALA A 229 33.34 38.05 15.53
CA ALA A 229 33.63 38.84 16.73
C ALA A 229 34.89 38.36 17.50
N GLY A 230 35.32 37.11 17.29
CA GLY A 230 36.50 36.50 17.88
C GLY A 230 36.88 35.21 17.16
N ASN A 231 38.05 34.65 17.46
CA ASN A 231 38.43 33.34 16.95
C ASN A 231 37.55 32.26 17.58
N TYR A 232 36.93 31.40 16.77
CA TYR A 232 36.18 30.24 17.24
C TYR A 232 37.11 29.03 17.29
N VAL A 233 37.26 28.42 18.47
CA VAL A 233 38.22 27.34 18.73
C VAL A 233 37.49 26.13 19.35
N TRP A 234 37.77 24.93 18.83
CA TRP A 234 37.26 23.68 19.40
C TRP A 234 38.30 22.56 19.29
N THR A 235 38.13 21.50 20.06
CA THR A 235 39.03 20.34 20.06
C THR A 235 38.29 19.03 19.79
N PHE A 236 39.01 17.99 19.36
CA PHE A 236 38.49 16.63 19.24
C PHE A 236 39.63 15.61 19.34
N THR A 237 39.31 14.35 19.63
CA THR A 237 40.27 13.26 19.83
C THR A 237 39.96 12.09 18.90
N THR A 238 40.96 11.64 18.14
CA THR A 238 40.84 10.46 17.26
C THR A 238 40.72 9.15 18.03
N GLY A 239 39.99 8.19 17.46
CA GLY A 239 39.72 6.87 18.07
C GLY A 239 40.74 5.79 17.72
N THR A 240 40.58 4.62 18.37
CA THR A 240 41.34 3.40 18.06
C THR A 240 40.92 2.74 16.75
N LEU A 241 41.83 2.01 16.11
CA LEU A 241 41.50 1.16 14.96
C LEU A 241 40.97 -0.19 15.45
N THR A 242 39.71 -0.49 15.16
CA THR A 242 39.18 -1.86 15.17
C THR A 242 39.36 -2.48 13.78
N ALA A 243 39.68 -3.77 13.74
CA ALA A 243 39.82 -4.50 12.49
C ALA A 243 38.47 -5.15 12.13
N PRO A 244 37.99 -5.03 10.89
CA PRO A 244 36.74 -5.63 10.47
C PRO A 244 36.80 -7.16 10.53
N THR A 245 35.68 -7.77 10.91
CA THR A 245 35.49 -9.22 10.94
C THR A 245 34.29 -9.62 10.09
N VAL A 246 34.28 -10.86 9.57
CA VAL A 246 33.12 -11.44 8.89
C VAL A 246 32.24 -12.11 9.94
N ILE A 247 31.01 -11.63 10.10
CA ILE A 247 30.00 -12.15 11.04
C ILE A 247 29.34 -13.42 10.48
N SER A 248 29.02 -13.44 9.19
CA SER A 248 28.30 -14.53 8.54
C SER A 248 28.59 -14.60 7.04
N THR A 249 28.33 -15.77 6.46
CA THR A 249 28.45 -16.04 5.03
C THR A 249 27.24 -16.84 4.54
N ASP A 250 26.88 -16.65 3.26
CA ASP A 250 25.89 -17.46 2.57
C ASP A 250 26.42 -17.85 1.16
N PRO A 251 26.71 -19.12 0.86
CA PRO A 251 26.54 -20.29 1.72
C PRO A 251 27.40 -20.24 2.99
N VAL A 252 26.86 -20.78 4.08
CA VAL A 252 27.62 -21.02 5.31
C VAL A 252 28.78 -21.99 5.05
N ASN A 253 29.85 -21.91 5.85
CA ASN A 253 31.01 -22.78 5.68
C ASN A 253 30.63 -24.27 5.75
N ASN A 254 31.16 -25.05 4.80
CA ASN A 254 30.88 -26.46 4.56
C ASN A 254 29.41 -26.79 4.17
N ALA A 255 28.63 -25.81 3.70
CA ALA A 255 27.30 -26.08 3.15
C ALA A 255 27.37 -27.09 1.98
N THR A 256 26.39 -27.98 1.88
CA THR A 256 26.23 -28.94 0.78
C THR A 256 24.88 -28.74 0.10
N GLY A 257 24.72 -29.24 -1.13
CA GLY A 257 23.47 -29.09 -1.88
C GLY A 257 23.22 -27.66 -2.37
N VAL A 258 24.25 -26.81 -2.44
CA VAL A 258 24.13 -25.41 -2.87
C VAL A 258 23.65 -25.34 -4.32
N VAL A 259 22.66 -24.48 -4.60
CA VAL A 259 22.11 -24.27 -5.95
C VAL A 259 23.15 -23.69 -6.91
N LEU A 260 23.10 -24.09 -8.18
CA LEU A 260 24.16 -23.76 -9.16
C LEU A 260 24.23 -22.27 -9.51
N ASN A 261 23.15 -21.52 -9.31
CA ASN A 261 23.05 -20.08 -9.55
C ASN A 261 23.25 -19.24 -8.27
N LYS A 262 23.86 -19.81 -7.22
CA LYS A 262 24.03 -19.13 -5.94
C LYS A 262 24.86 -17.85 -6.11
N VAL A 263 24.35 -16.75 -5.55
CA VAL A 263 25.15 -15.56 -5.22
C VAL A 263 25.78 -15.83 -3.84
N ILE A 264 27.10 -15.66 -3.74
CA ILE A 264 27.86 -15.89 -2.52
C ILE A 264 27.97 -14.56 -1.78
N SER A 265 27.72 -14.52 -0.47
CA SER A 265 27.78 -13.29 0.32
C SER A 265 28.54 -13.44 1.62
N ALA A 266 28.96 -12.29 2.17
CA ALA A 266 29.60 -12.17 3.47
C ALA A 266 29.22 -10.85 4.14
N THR A 267 28.80 -10.90 5.40
CA THR A 267 28.41 -9.72 6.20
C THR A 267 29.52 -9.37 7.20
N PHE A 268 29.89 -8.10 7.27
CA PHE A 268 30.97 -7.59 8.12
C PHE A 268 30.46 -6.96 9.42
N SER A 269 31.34 -6.87 10.42
CA SER A 269 31.06 -6.24 11.72
C SER A 269 30.93 -4.71 11.69
N GLU A 270 31.33 -4.08 10.59
CA GLU A 270 31.32 -2.64 10.39
C GLU A 270 31.27 -2.28 8.89
N PRO A 271 30.97 -1.02 8.52
CA PRO A 271 31.03 -0.59 7.13
C PRO A 271 32.42 -0.69 6.50
N MET A 272 32.49 -1.41 5.38
CA MET A 272 33.69 -1.58 4.55
C MET A 272 33.83 -0.46 3.52
N ASN A 273 35.06 -0.18 3.10
CA ASN A 273 35.36 0.69 1.96
C ASN A 273 35.04 -0.05 0.65
N PRO A 274 34.02 0.37 -0.13
CA PRO A 274 33.59 -0.37 -1.31
C PRO A 274 34.67 -0.52 -2.39
N LEU A 275 35.59 0.46 -2.50
CA LEU A 275 36.68 0.40 -3.49
C LEU A 275 37.67 -0.75 -3.20
N THR A 276 37.75 -1.18 -1.95
CA THR A 276 38.61 -2.30 -1.51
C THR A 276 37.91 -3.66 -1.56
N LEU A 277 36.63 -3.72 -1.91
CA LEU A 277 35.84 -4.94 -2.09
C LEU A 277 35.56 -5.15 -3.59
N ASN A 278 36.45 -5.90 -4.24
CA ASN A 278 36.44 -6.14 -5.68
C ASN A 278 36.92 -7.56 -5.99
N ALA A 279 36.99 -7.95 -7.27
CA ALA A 279 37.33 -9.31 -7.70
C ALA A 279 38.76 -9.79 -7.31
N THR A 280 39.63 -8.92 -6.79
CA THR A 280 40.94 -9.33 -6.22
C THR A 280 40.89 -9.57 -4.70
N SER A 281 39.92 -8.97 -4.01
CA SER A 281 39.78 -9.07 -2.56
C SER A 281 38.65 -9.98 -2.10
N PHE A 282 37.64 -10.24 -2.94
CA PHE A 282 36.64 -11.29 -2.76
C PHE A 282 36.70 -12.22 -3.98
N THR A 283 37.25 -13.42 -3.77
CA THR A 283 37.50 -14.42 -4.82
C THR A 283 36.70 -15.69 -4.58
N LEU A 284 36.45 -16.43 -5.66
CA LEU A 284 35.84 -17.76 -5.65
C LEU A 284 36.70 -18.70 -6.51
N MET A 285 37.05 -19.87 -5.98
CA MET A 285 37.90 -20.85 -6.65
C MET A 285 37.24 -22.24 -6.71
N GLN A 286 37.46 -22.93 -7.82
CA GLN A 286 37.18 -24.34 -8.03
C GLN A 286 38.50 -25.11 -8.04
N GLY A 287 38.90 -25.65 -6.88
CA GLY A 287 40.25 -26.17 -6.70
C GLY A 287 41.29 -25.09 -6.98
N ALA A 288 42.14 -25.28 -8.00
CA ALA A 288 43.13 -24.29 -8.44
C ALA A 288 42.59 -23.25 -9.46
N THR A 289 41.38 -23.42 -9.98
CA THR A 289 40.82 -22.55 -11.05
C THR A 289 40.04 -21.39 -10.44
N ILE A 290 40.29 -20.16 -10.89
CA ILE A 290 39.48 -19.00 -10.49
C ILE A 290 38.11 -19.04 -11.21
N VAL A 291 37.03 -18.86 -10.46
CA VAL A 291 35.69 -18.63 -11.00
C VAL A 291 35.53 -17.14 -11.26
N THR A 292 35.14 -16.76 -12.48
CA THR A 292 34.86 -15.35 -12.80
C THR A 292 33.51 -14.93 -12.24
N GLY A 293 33.44 -13.71 -11.70
CA GLY A 293 32.21 -13.13 -11.16
C GLY A 293 32.34 -11.64 -10.89
N ALA A 294 31.20 -10.98 -10.65
CA ALA A 294 31.13 -9.59 -10.27
C ALA A 294 31.01 -9.46 -8.74
N VAL A 295 31.73 -8.50 -8.15
CA VAL A 295 31.63 -8.17 -6.72
C VAL A 295 30.85 -6.88 -6.55
N THR A 296 29.85 -6.89 -5.67
CA THR A 296 29.09 -5.72 -5.24
C THR A 296 29.05 -5.63 -3.72
N TYR A 297 28.72 -4.46 -3.19
CA TYR A 297 28.69 -4.20 -1.75
C TYR A 297 27.52 -3.28 -1.40
N SER A 298 26.77 -3.62 -0.35
CA SER A 298 25.63 -2.83 0.13
C SER A 298 25.47 -2.96 1.64
N GLY A 299 25.23 -1.83 2.33
CA GLY A 299 25.16 -1.78 3.79
C GLY A 299 26.47 -2.22 4.46
N SER A 300 26.46 -3.41 5.05
CA SER A 300 27.62 -4.13 5.62
C SER A 300 27.89 -5.47 4.94
N THR A 301 27.33 -5.76 3.76
CA THR A 301 27.41 -7.07 3.10
C THR A 301 28.01 -6.97 1.70
N ALA A 302 29.02 -7.80 1.42
CA ALA A 302 29.56 -8.02 0.09
C ALA A 302 28.88 -9.22 -0.59
N PHE A 303 28.73 -9.15 -1.91
CA PHE A 303 28.15 -10.19 -2.76
C PHE A 303 29.09 -10.49 -3.92
N PHE A 304 29.30 -11.77 -4.22
CA PHE A 304 29.99 -12.29 -5.39
C PHE A 304 28.97 -13.04 -6.25
N THR A 305 28.74 -12.55 -7.47
CA THR A 305 27.84 -13.16 -8.45
C THR A 305 28.65 -13.82 -9.56
N PRO A 306 28.69 -15.17 -9.64
CA PRO A 306 29.39 -15.88 -10.70
C PRO A 306 28.87 -15.49 -12.09
N THR A 307 29.76 -15.32 -13.07
CA THR A 307 29.38 -14.98 -14.46
C THR A 307 28.73 -16.15 -15.20
N ILE A 308 29.05 -17.38 -14.79
CA ILE A 308 28.48 -18.62 -15.32
C ILE A 308 27.99 -19.42 -14.10
N ALA A 309 26.89 -20.16 -14.26
CA ALA A 309 26.39 -21.07 -13.23
C ALA A 309 27.49 -22.06 -12.79
N LEU A 310 27.54 -22.30 -11.48
CA LEU A 310 28.46 -23.23 -10.85
C LEU A 310 28.23 -24.66 -11.33
N LEU A 311 29.28 -25.46 -11.39
CA LEU A 311 29.18 -26.86 -11.79
C LEU A 311 28.52 -27.69 -10.68
N PRO A 312 27.76 -28.76 -11.02
CA PRO A 312 27.12 -29.61 -10.03
C PRO A 312 28.13 -30.46 -9.24
N ASN A 313 27.76 -30.87 -8.02
CA ASN A 313 28.55 -31.75 -7.13
C ASN A 313 30.02 -31.29 -6.96
N THR A 314 30.27 -29.99 -6.98
CA THR A 314 31.61 -29.39 -7.06
C THR A 314 31.89 -28.57 -5.79
N LEU A 315 33.09 -28.78 -5.22
CA LEU A 315 33.59 -28.01 -4.08
C LEU A 315 34.16 -26.67 -4.56
N TYR A 316 33.67 -25.59 -3.95
CA TYR A 316 34.14 -24.22 -4.15
C TYR A 316 34.73 -23.67 -2.86
N THR A 317 35.79 -22.86 -3.01
CA THR A 317 36.43 -22.12 -1.91
C THR A 317 36.25 -20.62 -2.18
N ALA A 318 35.56 -19.94 -1.28
CA ALA A 318 35.45 -18.48 -1.28
C ALA A 318 36.48 -17.88 -0.33
N THR A 319 37.05 -16.73 -0.68
CA THR A 319 38.05 -16.04 0.14
C THR A 319 37.85 -14.53 0.08
N ILE A 320 37.78 -13.91 1.26
CA ILE A 320 37.95 -12.48 1.45
C ILE A 320 39.35 -12.22 1.99
N THR A 321 40.16 -11.47 1.25
CA THR A 321 41.56 -11.23 1.60
C THR A 321 41.73 -10.04 2.56
N THR A 322 42.91 -9.93 3.18
CA THR A 322 43.35 -8.73 3.90
C THR A 322 43.46 -7.48 3.02
N GLY A 323 43.25 -7.59 1.70
CA GLY A 323 43.10 -6.43 0.81
C GLY A 323 41.84 -5.60 1.08
N ALA A 324 40.78 -6.22 1.61
CA ALA A 324 39.55 -5.53 1.99
C ALA A 324 39.73 -4.75 3.30
N ARG A 325 39.23 -3.51 3.35
CA ARG A 325 39.42 -2.56 4.45
C ARG A 325 38.11 -1.90 4.91
N ASN A 326 38.03 -1.53 6.19
CA ASN A 326 36.95 -0.69 6.71
C ASN A 326 37.05 0.76 6.16
N VAL A 327 36.03 1.57 6.40
CA VAL A 327 36.02 3.00 6.02
C VAL A 327 37.15 3.82 6.64
N ALA A 328 37.77 3.35 7.74
CA ALA A 328 38.95 3.95 8.37
C ALA A 328 40.29 3.46 7.78
N GLY A 329 40.27 2.54 6.81
CA GLY A 329 41.46 2.01 6.13
C GLY A 329 42.11 0.79 6.80
N THR A 330 41.52 0.26 7.88
CA THR A 330 41.99 -0.93 8.59
C THR A 330 41.61 -2.19 7.83
N GLN A 331 42.57 -3.08 7.59
CA GLN A 331 42.35 -4.37 6.92
C GLN A 331 41.72 -5.43 7.84
N LEU A 332 41.12 -6.47 7.28
CA LEU A 332 40.86 -7.70 8.04
C LEU A 332 42.17 -8.22 8.66
N ALA A 333 42.08 -8.79 9.87
CA ALA A 333 43.25 -9.33 10.57
C ALA A 333 43.90 -10.52 9.85
N ASN A 334 43.09 -11.34 9.16
CA ASN A 334 43.52 -12.49 8.36
C ASN A 334 42.61 -12.63 7.14
N ASN A 335 43.02 -13.41 6.13
CA ASN A 335 42.11 -13.84 5.07
C ASN A 335 40.98 -14.68 5.69
N TYR A 336 39.73 -14.35 5.36
CA TYR A 336 38.56 -15.14 5.73
C TYR A 336 38.25 -16.13 4.60
N VAL A 337 38.40 -17.42 4.87
CA VAL A 337 38.27 -18.50 3.88
C VAL A 337 37.15 -19.45 4.32
N TRP A 338 36.26 -19.79 3.40
CA TRP A 338 35.21 -20.80 3.63
C TRP A 338 34.95 -21.61 2.37
N THR A 339 34.36 -22.80 2.54
CA THR A 339 34.04 -23.69 1.42
C THR A 339 32.56 -24.03 1.36
N PHE A 340 32.08 -24.45 0.20
CA PHE A 340 30.75 -25.04 0.03
C PHE A 340 30.73 -25.98 -1.18
N THR A 341 29.82 -26.95 -1.18
CA THR A 341 29.64 -27.92 -2.26
C THR A 341 28.27 -27.74 -2.91
N THR A 342 28.25 -27.62 -4.23
CA THR A 342 27.01 -27.53 -5.01
C THR A 342 26.26 -28.86 -5.04
N GLY A 343 24.94 -28.79 -5.22
CA GLY A 343 24.09 -29.97 -5.41
C GLY A 343 24.23 -30.60 -6.80
N ALA A 344 23.53 -31.72 -7.01
CA ALA A 344 23.40 -32.33 -8.32
C ALA A 344 22.55 -31.45 -9.25
N ALA A 345 22.83 -31.50 -10.55
CA ALA A 345 21.97 -30.88 -11.56
C ALA A 345 20.65 -31.66 -11.68
N VAL A 346 19.53 -31.02 -11.37
CA VAL A 346 18.18 -31.61 -11.52
C VAL A 346 17.54 -31.02 -12.78
N ALA A 347 17.27 -31.85 -13.77
CA ALA A 347 16.63 -31.41 -15.01
C ALA A 347 15.14 -31.05 -14.76
N PRO A 348 14.63 -29.93 -15.31
CA PRO A 348 13.21 -29.66 -15.35
C PRO A 348 12.46 -30.67 -16.24
N ALA A 349 11.22 -30.95 -15.87
CA ALA A 349 10.31 -31.82 -16.60
C ALA A 349 8.94 -31.13 -16.76
N VAL A 350 8.30 -31.30 -17.93
CA VAL A 350 6.91 -30.90 -18.15
C VAL A 350 6.01 -31.95 -17.48
N ILE A 351 5.14 -31.49 -16.57
CA ILE A 351 4.23 -32.35 -15.78
C ILE A 351 2.79 -32.33 -16.29
N SER A 352 2.40 -31.28 -17.01
CA SER A 352 1.09 -31.19 -17.68
C SER A 352 1.15 -30.24 -18.86
N THR A 353 0.24 -30.43 -19.81
CA THR A 353 -0.01 -29.53 -20.93
C THR A 353 -1.50 -29.29 -21.09
N ASP A 354 -1.88 -28.11 -21.56
CA ASP A 354 -3.25 -27.80 -21.99
C ASP A 354 -3.20 -27.09 -23.35
N PRO A 355 -3.65 -27.69 -24.46
CA PRO A 355 -4.31 -29.01 -24.52
C PRO A 355 -3.42 -30.17 -24.07
N VAL A 356 -4.05 -31.19 -23.48
CA VAL A 356 -3.41 -32.47 -23.21
C VAL A 356 -2.99 -33.15 -24.51
N ASN A 357 -1.98 -34.03 -24.47
CA ASN A 357 -1.50 -34.73 -25.66
C ASN A 357 -2.63 -35.54 -26.34
N ASN A 358 -2.74 -35.43 -27.66
CA ASN A 358 -3.79 -35.98 -28.52
C ASN A 358 -5.22 -35.45 -28.23
N ALA A 359 -5.38 -34.31 -27.56
CA ALA A 359 -6.70 -33.68 -27.40
C ALA A 359 -7.36 -33.37 -28.75
N THR A 360 -8.65 -33.69 -28.90
CA THR A 360 -9.47 -33.39 -30.07
C THR A 360 -10.54 -32.37 -29.75
N GLY A 361 -11.04 -31.62 -30.74
CA GLY A 361 -12.08 -30.62 -30.53
C GLY A 361 -11.58 -29.34 -29.87
N VAL A 362 -10.27 -29.08 -29.93
CA VAL A 362 -9.65 -27.90 -29.29
C VAL A 362 -10.17 -26.61 -29.93
N ALA A 363 -10.52 -25.63 -29.09
CA ALA A 363 -10.98 -24.31 -29.54
C ALA A 363 -9.90 -23.58 -30.36
N LEU A 364 -10.30 -22.87 -31.40
CA LEU A 364 -9.36 -22.26 -32.35
C LEU A 364 -8.56 -21.08 -31.76
N ASN A 365 -9.00 -20.49 -30.65
CA ASN A 365 -8.29 -19.43 -29.94
C ASN A 365 -7.42 -19.94 -28.77
N LYS A 366 -7.31 -21.25 -28.58
CA LYS A 366 -6.77 -21.86 -27.35
C LYS A 366 -5.34 -21.38 -27.05
N THR A 367 -5.12 -20.78 -25.88
CA THR A 367 -3.76 -20.65 -25.32
C THR A 367 -3.20 -22.04 -25.07
N VAL A 368 -2.06 -22.36 -25.68
CA VAL A 368 -1.37 -23.64 -25.54
C VAL A 368 -0.37 -23.51 -24.40
N THR A 369 -0.43 -24.36 -23.38
CA THR A 369 0.38 -24.24 -22.17
C THR A 369 1.15 -25.51 -21.83
N ALA A 370 2.27 -25.34 -21.13
CA ALA A 370 3.04 -26.40 -20.52
C ALA A 370 3.48 -25.98 -19.10
N THR A 371 3.20 -26.82 -18.10
CA THR A 371 3.60 -26.60 -16.71
C THR A 371 4.78 -27.51 -16.35
N PHE A 372 5.78 -26.94 -15.70
CA PHE A 372 7.00 -27.61 -15.27
C PHE A 372 6.92 -28.04 -13.79
N ASN A 373 7.69 -29.07 -13.42
CA ASN A 373 7.86 -29.51 -12.03
C ASN A 373 8.62 -28.51 -11.13
N MET A 374 9.20 -27.45 -11.71
CA MET A 374 9.98 -26.44 -11.01
C MET A 374 9.94 -25.09 -11.76
N VAL A 375 10.45 -24.04 -11.14
CA VAL A 375 10.55 -22.72 -11.77
C VAL A 375 11.69 -22.69 -12.80
N MET A 376 11.36 -22.27 -14.02
CA MET A 376 12.26 -22.07 -15.15
C MET A 376 12.92 -20.68 -15.11
N ASP A 377 14.04 -20.53 -15.80
CA ASP A 377 14.59 -19.21 -16.15
C ASP A 377 13.70 -18.57 -17.24
N PRO A 378 12.99 -17.46 -16.94
CA PRO A 378 12.07 -16.82 -17.88
C PRO A 378 12.74 -16.36 -19.17
N LEU A 379 14.04 -16.03 -19.16
CA LEU A 379 14.76 -15.60 -20.37
C LEU A 379 14.91 -16.75 -21.38
N THR A 380 14.94 -18.00 -20.88
CA THR A 380 15.08 -19.21 -21.70
C THR A 380 13.75 -19.78 -22.18
N VAL A 381 12.62 -19.27 -21.70
CA VAL A 381 11.26 -19.70 -22.10
C VAL A 381 10.66 -18.63 -23.01
N ASN A 382 10.87 -18.78 -24.31
CA ASN A 382 10.53 -17.78 -25.32
C ASN A 382 10.11 -18.44 -26.66
N ALA A 383 9.82 -17.64 -27.68
CA ALA A 383 9.31 -18.13 -28.98
C ALA A 383 10.29 -19.05 -29.77
N THR A 384 11.56 -19.14 -29.37
CA THR A 384 12.50 -20.13 -29.94
C THR A 384 12.47 -21.46 -29.21
N THR A 385 12.09 -21.48 -27.93
CA THR A 385 12.14 -22.66 -27.07
C THR A 385 10.77 -23.27 -26.79
N PHE A 386 9.68 -22.50 -26.92
CA PHE A 386 8.30 -22.98 -26.98
C PHE A 386 7.72 -22.64 -28.36
N THR A 387 7.50 -23.66 -29.19
CA THR A 387 6.97 -23.51 -30.55
C THR A 387 5.70 -24.32 -30.76
N VAL A 388 4.84 -23.88 -31.68
CA VAL A 388 3.68 -24.62 -32.18
C VAL A 388 3.75 -24.65 -33.72
N LYS A 389 3.47 -25.81 -34.32
CA LYS A 389 3.56 -26.04 -35.77
C LYS A 389 2.33 -26.74 -36.34
N GLN A 390 1.97 -26.37 -37.57
CA GLN A 390 1.04 -27.10 -38.44
C GLN A 390 1.87 -27.90 -39.45
N GLY A 391 2.09 -29.18 -39.18
CA GLY A 391 3.06 -29.98 -39.93
C GLY A 391 4.45 -29.34 -39.88
N ALA A 392 5.01 -28.96 -41.03
CA ALA A 392 6.30 -28.28 -41.10
C ALA A 392 6.23 -26.76 -40.76
N THR A 393 5.07 -26.14 -40.92
CA THR A 393 4.87 -24.68 -40.85
C THR A 393 4.79 -24.19 -39.40
N THR A 394 5.61 -23.23 -39.01
CA THR A 394 5.55 -22.61 -37.69
C THR A 394 4.34 -21.67 -37.56
N VAL A 395 3.57 -21.81 -36.49
CA VAL A 395 2.51 -20.87 -36.12
C VAL A 395 3.15 -19.66 -35.44
N LEU A 396 2.78 -18.44 -35.86
CA LEU A 396 3.22 -17.22 -35.20
C LEU A 396 2.42 -17.00 -33.92
N GLY A 397 3.11 -16.69 -32.82
CA GLY A 397 2.51 -16.47 -31.52
C GLY A 397 3.47 -15.81 -30.54
N THR A 398 2.93 -15.32 -29.43
CA THR A 398 3.71 -14.79 -28.31
C THR A 398 3.84 -15.86 -27.22
N VAL A 399 5.04 -15.95 -26.64
CA VAL A 399 5.30 -16.83 -25.49
C VAL A 399 5.41 -15.97 -24.24
N THR A 400 4.66 -16.35 -23.19
CA THR A 400 4.78 -15.80 -21.85
C THR A 400 5.08 -16.91 -20.86
N TYR A 401 5.66 -16.54 -19.71
CA TYR A 401 6.02 -17.47 -18.65
C TYR A 401 5.66 -16.86 -17.29
N SER A 402 4.97 -17.62 -16.43
CA SER A 402 4.56 -17.18 -15.10
C SER A 402 4.49 -18.35 -14.12
N GLY A 403 5.02 -18.18 -12.92
CA GLY A 403 5.12 -19.23 -11.91
C GLY A 403 5.97 -20.40 -12.40
N SER A 404 5.32 -21.53 -12.72
CA SER A 404 5.91 -22.72 -13.36
C SER A 404 5.28 -23.06 -14.71
N THR A 405 4.53 -22.15 -15.35
CA THR A 405 3.78 -22.41 -16.59
C THR A 405 4.23 -21.50 -17.73
N ALA A 406 4.60 -22.10 -18.86
CA ALA A 406 4.76 -21.43 -20.14
C ALA A 406 3.43 -21.40 -20.91
N SER A 407 3.14 -20.30 -21.59
CA SER A 407 1.92 -20.11 -22.39
C SER A 407 2.26 -19.55 -23.77
N PHE A 408 1.82 -20.23 -24.83
CA PHE A 408 1.89 -19.80 -26.22
C PHE A 408 0.50 -19.30 -26.65
N ASN A 409 0.42 -18.04 -27.07
CA ASN A 409 -0.79 -17.42 -27.62
C ASN A 409 -0.57 -17.17 -29.11
N SER A 410 -1.32 -17.85 -29.97
CA SER A 410 -1.26 -17.66 -31.42
C SER A 410 -1.70 -16.24 -31.80
N THR A 411 -1.06 -15.62 -32.80
CA THR A 411 -1.44 -14.27 -33.29
C THR A 411 -2.73 -14.28 -34.10
N LEU A 412 -3.06 -15.42 -34.71
CA LEU A 412 -4.31 -15.67 -35.42
C LEU A 412 -4.97 -16.95 -34.87
N PRO A 413 -6.31 -17.08 -34.92
CA PRO A 413 -6.96 -18.35 -34.59
C PRO A 413 -6.40 -19.51 -35.41
N PHE A 414 -6.23 -20.67 -34.77
CA PHE A 414 -5.84 -21.90 -35.44
C PHE A 414 -6.86 -22.28 -36.53
N THR A 415 -6.39 -22.95 -37.57
CA THR A 415 -7.27 -23.54 -38.59
C THR A 415 -8.10 -24.66 -37.98
N ALA A 416 -9.37 -24.79 -38.38
CA ALA A 416 -10.27 -25.85 -37.91
C ALA A 416 -9.85 -27.24 -38.42
N ASN A 417 -10.27 -28.30 -37.70
CA ASN A 417 -9.99 -29.71 -38.03
C ASN A 417 -8.52 -30.01 -38.39
N THR A 418 -7.59 -29.34 -37.73
CA THR A 418 -6.17 -29.33 -38.06
C THR A 418 -5.35 -29.85 -36.89
N VAL A 419 -4.38 -30.72 -37.19
CA VAL A 419 -3.43 -31.22 -36.20
C VAL A 419 -2.28 -30.24 -36.04
N TYR A 420 -2.03 -29.83 -34.80
CA TYR A 420 -0.90 -29.01 -34.40
C TYR A 420 0.05 -29.81 -33.50
N THR A 421 1.35 -29.56 -33.64
CA THR A 421 2.39 -30.08 -32.76
C THR A 421 3.00 -28.94 -31.96
N ALA A 422 2.95 -29.03 -30.63
CA ALA A 422 3.61 -28.12 -29.72
C ALA A 422 4.91 -28.74 -29.20
N THR A 423 5.91 -27.91 -28.90
CA THR A 423 7.24 -28.36 -28.49
C THR A 423 7.88 -27.40 -27.49
N ILE A 424 8.29 -27.91 -26.34
CA ILE A 424 9.30 -27.29 -25.48
C ILE A 424 10.65 -27.93 -25.79
N THR A 425 11.64 -27.13 -26.17
CA THR A 425 13.00 -27.61 -26.50
C THR A 425 13.92 -27.69 -25.28
N THR A 426 15.03 -28.42 -25.41
CA THR A 426 16.16 -28.40 -24.45
C THR A 426 16.83 -27.02 -24.30
N GLY A 427 16.45 -26.02 -25.10
CA GLY A 427 16.88 -24.63 -24.91
C GLY A 427 16.28 -23.96 -23.66
N ALA A 428 15.12 -24.44 -23.18
CA ALA A 428 14.52 -23.97 -21.94
C ALA A 428 15.23 -24.61 -20.72
N LYS A 429 15.57 -23.78 -19.72
CA LYS A 429 16.40 -24.16 -18.57
C LYS A 429 15.73 -23.77 -17.25
N ASN A 430 16.08 -24.46 -16.17
CA ASN A 430 15.74 -24.01 -14.82
C ASN A 430 16.62 -22.82 -14.39
N LEU A 431 16.27 -22.19 -13.26
CA LEU A 431 17.06 -21.06 -12.69
C LEU A 431 18.53 -21.42 -12.40
N ALA A 432 18.84 -22.71 -12.24
CA ALA A 432 20.19 -23.25 -12.08
C ALA A 432 20.93 -23.51 -13.41
N GLY A 433 20.36 -23.10 -14.55
CA GLY A 433 20.94 -23.27 -15.89
C GLY A 433 20.84 -24.68 -16.48
N THR A 434 20.15 -25.62 -15.81
CA THR A 434 20.01 -27.01 -16.27
C THR A 434 18.87 -27.10 -17.31
N PRO A 435 19.11 -27.62 -18.52
CA PRO A 435 18.09 -27.77 -19.57
C PRO A 435 17.14 -28.94 -19.30
N LEU A 436 16.00 -28.98 -20.01
CA LEU A 436 15.21 -30.22 -20.13
C LEU A 436 16.11 -31.35 -20.65
N ALA A 437 15.89 -32.58 -20.17
CA ALA A 437 16.68 -33.74 -20.60
C ALA A 437 16.48 -34.09 -22.09
N ASN A 438 15.28 -33.83 -22.63
CA ASN A 438 14.90 -34.03 -24.03
C ASN A 438 13.90 -32.95 -24.45
N ASN A 439 13.70 -32.74 -25.76
CA ASN A 439 12.57 -31.95 -26.25
C ASN A 439 11.26 -32.62 -25.82
N TYR A 440 10.37 -31.88 -25.19
CA TYR A 440 9.02 -32.34 -24.86
C TYR A 440 8.07 -31.95 -25.99
N THR A 441 7.42 -32.93 -26.62
CA THR A 441 6.52 -32.72 -27.76
C THR A 441 5.14 -33.30 -27.45
N TRP A 442 4.09 -32.61 -27.90
CA TRP A 442 2.72 -33.10 -27.83
C TRP A 442 1.89 -32.57 -28.99
N THR A 443 0.81 -33.27 -29.32
CA THR A 443 -0.08 -32.89 -30.41
C THR A 443 -1.49 -32.58 -29.92
N PHE A 444 -2.22 -31.79 -30.69
CA PHE A 444 -3.64 -31.54 -30.48
C PHE A 444 -4.35 -31.28 -31.82
N THR A 445 -5.64 -31.60 -31.89
CA THR A 445 -6.48 -31.41 -33.07
C THR A 445 -7.57 -30.40 -32.76
N THR A 446 -7.64 -29.33 -33.55
CA THR A 446 -8.70 -28.33 -33.45
C THR A 446 -10.06 -28.87 -33.85
N GLY A 447 -11.13 -28.30 -33.27
CA GLY A 447 -12.50 -28.69 -33.58
C GLY A 447 -13.04 -28.16 -34.91
N ASN A 448 -14.29 -28.54 -35.21
CA ASN A 448 -15.08 -28.00 -36.30
C ASN A 448 -15.35 -26.50 -36.12
N ASN A 449 -15.34 -25.74 -37.22
CA ASN A 449 -15.75 -24.33 -37.24
C ASN A 449 -17.28 -24.20 -37.29
N ILE A 450 -17.98 -24.59 -36.22
CA ILE A 450 -19.44 -24.48 -36.13
C ILE A 450 -19.80 -23.03 -35.75
N ALA A 451 -20.55 -22.35 -36.61
CA ALA A 451 -21.05 -21.02 -36.30
C ALA A 451 -22.05 -21.08 -35.12
N PRO A 452 -21.95 -20.15 -34.14
CA PRO A 452 -22.98 -20.02 -33.12
C PRO A 452 -24.32 -19.64 -33.75
N THR A 453 -25.40 -19.93 -33.01
CA THR A 453 -26.78 -19.53 -33.33
C THR A 453 -27.45 -19.01 -32.07
N VAL A 454 -28.41 -18.09 -32.19
CA VAL A 454 -29.28 -17.71 -31.07
C VAL A 454 -30.40 -18.74 -30.97
N ILE A 455 -30.54 -19.38 -29.80
CA ILE A 455 -31.61 -20.36 -29.51
C ILE A 455 -32.87 -19.66 -29.01
N SER A 456 -32.73 -18.63 -28.17
CA SER A 456 -33.86 -17.93 -27.56
C SER A 456 -33.51 -16.48 -27.22
N THR A 457 -34.55 -15.64 -27.15
CA THR A 457 -34.45 -14.25 -26.68
C THR A 457 -35.53 -13.97 -25.64
N ASP A 458 -35.23 -13.06 -24.72
CA ASP A 458 -36.23 -12.48 -23.81
C ASP A 458 -36.06 -10.96 -23.77
N PRO A 459 -37.02 -10.15 -24.28
CA PRO A 459 -38.30 -10.57 -24.84
C PRO A 459 -38.18 -11.49 -26.06
N VAL A 460 -39.14 -12.41 -26.19
CA VAL A 460 -39.31 -13.20 -27.41
C VAL A 460 -39.67 -12.27 -28.59
N SER A 461 -39.36 -12.69 -29.81
CA SER A 461 -39.67 -11.88 -31.00
C SER A 461 -41.16 -11.55 -31.08
N ASN A 462 -41.46 -10.28 -31.35
CA ASN A 462 -42.80 -9.68 -31.40
C ASN A 462 -43.58 -9.71 -30.07
N ALA A 463 -42.90 -9.86 -28.92
CA ALA A 463 -43.54 -9.70 -27.61
C ALA A 463 -44.17 -8.30 -27.46
N THR A 464 -45.36 -8.23 -26.90
CA THR A 464 -46.07 -6.99 -26.55
C THR A 464 -46.16 -6.84 -25.02
N ASN A 465 -46.54 -5.65 -24.55
CA ASN A 465 -46.66 -5.33 -23.12
C ASN A 465 -45.37 -5.57 -22.31
N VAL A 466 -44.21 -5.42 -22.96
CA VAL A 466 -42.91 -5.53 -22.28
C VAL A 466 -42.74 -4.41 -21.24
N THR A 467 -42.21 -4.75 -20.07
CA THR A 467 -41.99 -3.79 -18.99
C THR A 467 -40.91 -2.78 -19.35
N LEU A 468 -41.01 -1.55 -18.83
CA LEU A 468 -40.11 -0.47 -19.24
C LEU A 468 -38.67 -0.66 -18.73
N SER A 469 -38.49 -1.41 -17.64
CA SER A 469 -37.19 -1.76 -17.06
C SER A 469 -36.68 -3.14 -17.51
N LYS A 470 -37.16 -3.65 -18.65
CA LYS A 470 -36.77 -4.98 -19.15
C LYS A 470 -35.28 -5.01 -19.49
N VAL A 471 -34.60 -6.09 -19.09
CA VAL A 471 -33.29 -6.48 -19.61
C VAL A 471 -33.53 -7.37 -20.83
N ILE A 472 -32.91 -7.04 -21.96
CA ILE A 472 -33.08 -7.73 -23.24
C ILE A 472 -31.97 -8.77 -23.35
N THR A 473 -32.31 -10.04 -23.56
CA THR A 473 -31.33 -11.14 -23.56
C THR A 473 -31.39 -11.97 -24.83
N ALA A 474 -30.25 -12.58 -25.17
CA ALA A 474 -30.10 -13.57 -26.24
C ALA A 474 -29.23 -14.73 -25.75
N THR A 475 -29.74 -15.96 -25.86
CA THR A 475 -29.02 -17.19 -25.47
C THR A 475 -28.52 -17.91 -26.71
N PHE A 476 -27.23 -18.24 -26.72
CA PHE A 476 -26.54 -18.87 -27.84
C PHE A 476 -26.46 -20.40 -27.69
N SER A 477 -26.28 -21.10 -28.81
CA SER A 477 -26.11 -22.56 -28.87
C SER A 477 -24.77 -23.08 -28.37
N MET A 478 -23.82 -22.18 -28.06
CA MET A 478 -22.52 -22.49 -27.49
C MET A 478 -21.97 -21.25 -26.77
N PRO A 479 -20.95 -21.40 -25.90
CA PRO A 479 -20.27 -20.26 -25.30
C PRO A 479 -19.64 -19.32 -26.34
N MET A 480 -19.92 -18.03 -26.18
CA MET A 480 -19.35 -16.92 -26.94
C MET A 480 -18.05 -16.41 -26.31
N ASP A 481 -17.20 -15.76 -27.12
CA ASP A 481 -16.06 -14.99 -26.62
C ASP A 481 -16.61 -13.70 -25.95
N PRO A 482 -16.47 -13.53 -24.62
CA PRO A 482 -17.03 -12.38 -23.91
C PRO A 482 -16.49 -11.03 -24.41
N LEU A 483 -15.27 -10.97 -24.96
CA LEU A 483 -14.69 -9.73 -25.50
C LEU A 483 -15.43 -9.26 -26.76
N THR A 484 -16.04 -10.20 -27.50
CA THR A 484 -16.80 -9.92 -28.72
C THR A 484 -18.28 -9.62 -28.45
N ILE A 485 -18.76 -9.74 -27.20
CA ILE A 485 -20.13 -9.43 -26.79
C ILE A 485 -20.14 -8.08 -26.06
N ASN A 486 -20.42 -7.00 -26.80
CA ASN A 486 -20.35 -5.63 -26.30
C ASN A 486 -21.39 -4.74 -27.03
N PHE A 487 -21.44 -3.44 -26.70
CA PHE A 487 -22.43 -2.51 -27.24
C PHE A 487 -22.36 -2.29 -28.77
N THR A 488 -21.31 -2.74 -29.46
CA THR A 488 -21.22 -2.71 -30.94
C THR A 488 -21.73 -3.98 -31.60
N THR A 489 -21.80 -5.08 -30.85
CA THR A 489 -22.20 -6.40 -31.34
C THR A 489 -23.54 -6.88 -30.79
N PHE A 490 -24.03 -6.31 -29.70
CA PHE A 490 -25.41 -6.42 -29.22
C PHE A 490 -25.99 -5.01 -29.02
N THR A 491 -26.86 -4.60 -29.94
CA THR A 491 -27.48 -3.26 -29.99
C THR A 491 -28.98 -3.33 -29.74
N LEU A 492 -29.54 -2.20 -29.30
CA LEU A 492 -30.98 -1.97 -29.16
C LEU A 492 -31.32 -0.61 -29.77
N THR A 493 -32.35 -0.51 -30.61
CA THR A 493 -32.79 0.73 -31.25
C THR A 493 -34.28 0.98 -31.09
N ASN A 494 -34.68 2.25 -31.04
CA ASN A 494 -36.05 2.71 -31.28
C ASN A 494 -36.12 3.24 -32.72
N GLY A 495 -36.61 2.42 -33.65
CA GLY A 495 -36.44 2.67 -35.08
C GLY A 495 -34.94 2.77 -35.44
N VAL A 496 -34.52 3.96 -35.89
CA VAL A 496 -33.10 4.26 -36.21
C VAL A 496 -32.30 4.85 -35.03
N ILE A 497 -32.94 5.18 -33.91
CA ILE A 497 -32.29 5.83 -32.76
C ILE A 497 -31.69 4.76 -31.84
N PRO A 498 -30.37 4.74 -31.59
CA PRO A 498 -29.77 3.79 -30.65
C PRO A 498 -30.19 4.09 -29.20
N VAL A 499 -30.48 3.03 -28.45
CA VAL A 499 -30.74 3.09 -27.01
C VAL A 499 -29.41 2.95 -26.26
N ALA A 500 -29.13 3.85 -25.31
CA ALA A 500 -27.99 3.71 -24.42
C ALA A 500 -28.23 2.56 -23.42
N GLY A 501 -27.20 1.75 -23.15
CA GLY A 501 -27.30 0.62 -22.24
C GLY A 501 -25.95 -0.07 -22.00
N VAL A 502 -25.96 -1.05 -21.10
CA VAL A 502 -24.80 -1.87 -20.74
C VAL A 502 -25.02 -3.29 -21.25
N VAL A 503 -24.03 -3.83 -21.96
CA VAL A 503 -24.01 -5.24 -22.37
C VAL A 503 -23.18 -6.05 -21.38
N THR A 504 -23.73 -7.17 -20.93
CA THR A 504 -23.05 -8.18 -20.11
C THR A 504 -23.22 -9.57 -20.73
N TYR A 505 -22.35 -10.51 -20.38
CA TYR A 505 -22.37 -11.87 -20.91
C TYR A 505 -22.03 -12.89 -19.81
N THR A 506 -22.89 -13.88 -19.61
CA THR A 506 -22.70 -14.94 -18.60
C THR A 506 -23.16 -16.30 -19.14
N GLY A 507 -22.35 -17.34 -18.92
CA GLY A 507 -22.63 -18.69 -19.40
C GLY A 507 -22.71 -18.75 -20.94
N SER A 508 -23.93 -18.86 -21.48
CA SER A 508 -24.27 -18.83 -22.90
C SER A 508 -25.24 -17.70 -23.26
N THR A 509 -25.43 -16.69 -22.39
CA THR A 509 -26.45 -15.65 -22.55
C THR A 509 -25.83 -14.25 -22.51
N ALA A 510 -26.09 -13.45 -23.54
CA ALA A 510 -25.84 -12.01 -23.53
C ALA A 510 -27.06 -11.26 -22.99
N SER A 511 -26.83 -10.18 -22.25
CA SER A 511 -27.86 -9.31 -21.66
C SER A 511 -27.55 -7.84 -21.92
N PHE A 512 -28.47 -7.13 -22.56
CA PHE A 512 -28.49 -5.69 -22.75
C PHE A 512 -29.43 -5.05 -21.72
N THR A 513 -28.88 -4.24 -20.82
CA THR A 513 -29.62 -3.47 -19.82
C THR A 513 -29.72 -2.01 -20.27
N PRO A 514 -30.92 -1.48 -20.61
CA PRO A 514 -31.10 -0.07 -20.93
C PRO A 514 -30.63 0.85 -19.79
N ALA A 515 -29.93 1.93 -20.12
CA ALA A 515 -29.40 2.88 -19.14
C ALA A 515 -30.51 3.76 -18.50
N VAL A 516 -31.62 3.92 -19.21
CA VAL A 516 -32.87 4.54 -18.73
C VAL A 516 -34.04 3.62 -19.07
N PRO A 517 -35.17 3.69 -18.35
CA PRO A 517 -36.37 2.94 -18.71
C PRO A 517 -36.78 3.20 -20.16
N LEU A 518 -37.21 2.14 -20.84
CA LEU A 518 -37.76 2.20 -22.19
C LEU A 518 -39.03 3.06 -22.21
N LEU A 519 -39.30 3.71 -23.34
CA LEU A 519 -40.50 4.53 -23.55
C LEU A 519 -41.75 3.63 -23.60
N ILE A 520 -42.90 4.14 -23.15
CA ILE A 520 -44.20 3.45 -23.26
C ILE A 520 -44.64 3.28 -24.72
N ASN A 521 -45.44 2.24 -25.00
CA ASN A 521 -46.06 1.98 -26.30
C ASN A 521 -45.10 2.12 -27.51
N THR A 522 -43.85 1.71 -27.33
CA THR A 522 -42.73 1.93 -28.27
C THR A 522 -42.18 0.59 -28.73
N THR A 523 -41.97 0.46 -30.05
CA THR A 523 -41.36 -0.74 -30.63
C THR A 523 -39.84 -0.59 -30.66
N TYR A 524 -39.15 -1.50 -30.01
CA TYR A 524 -37.70 -1.60 -30.01
C TYR A 524 -37.24 -2.75 -30.89
N THR A 525 -36.09 -2.59 -31.54
CA THR A 525 -35.41 -3.64 -32.32
C THR A 525 -34.07 -3.94 -31.67
N ALA A 526 -33.86 -5.20 -31.31
CA ALA A 526 -32.60 -5.71 -30.79
C ALA A 526 -31.86 -6.46 -31.90
N THR A 527 -30.53 -6.32 -31.95
CA THR A 527 -29.68 -6.98 -32.95
C THR A 527 -28.43 -7.53 -32.31
N VAL A 528 -28.12 -8.81 -32.55
CA VAL A 528 -26.78 -9.36 -32.37
C VAL A 528 -26.09 -9.47 -33.73
N THR A 529 -24.95 -8.82 -33.91
CA THR A 529 -24.26 -8.74 -35.22
C THR A 529 -23.30 -9.90 -35.45
N THR A 530 -22.88 -10.12 -36.70
CA THR A 530 -21.77 -11.04 -37.05
C THR A 530 -20.41 -10.64 -36.44
N GLY A 531 -20.32 -9.52 -35.72
CA GLY A 531 -19.16 -9.20 -34.87
C GLY A 531 -19.07 -10.09 -33.61
N ALA A 532 -20.20 -10.62 -33.12
CA ALA A 532 -20.25 -11.57 -32.02
C ALA A 532 -19.74 -12.95 -32.47
N ARG A 533 -18.77 -13.50 -31.74
CA ARG A 533 -18.07 -14.74 -32.09
C ARG A 533 -18.17 -15.78 -30.96
N ASN A 534 -18.17 -17.06 -31.33
CA ASN A 534 -17.97 -18.14 -30.36
C ASN A 534 -16.56 -18.06 -29.76
N VAL A 535 -16.27 -18.84 -28.72
CA VAL A 535 -14.89 -18.90 -28.17
C VAL A 535 -13.83 -19.28 -29.22
N ALA A 536 -14.19 -20.05 -30.25
CA ALA A 536 -13.31 -20.37 -31.38
C ALA A 536 -13.13 -19.22 -32.40
N GLY A 537 -13.66 -18.02 -32.16
CA GLY A 537 -13.57 -16.89 -33.09
C GLY A 537 -14.50 -16.98 -34.31
N THR A 538 -15.33 -18.01 -34.42
CA THR A 538 -16.35 -18.16 -35.48
C THR A 538 -17.49 -17.16 -35.25
N PRO A 539 -17.81 -16.28 -36.20
CA PRO A 539 -18.93 -15.35 -36.08
C PRO A 539 -20.29 -16.04 -36.21
N LEU A 540 -21.36 -15.39 -35.73
CA LEU A 540 -22.72 -15.69 -36.19
C LEU A 540 -22.78 -15.72 -37.72
N ALA A 541 -23.55 -16.65 -38.30
CA ALA A 541 -23.67 -16.78 -39.77
C ALA A 541 -24.34 -15.57 -40.44
N ALA A 542 -25.22 -14.86 -39.71
CA ALA A 542 -25.86 -13.62 -40.11
C ALA A 542 -26.21 -12.80 -38.84
N ASN A 543 -26.54 -11.53 -39.00
CA ASN A 543 -27.09 -10.74 -37.89
C ASN A 543 -28.42 -11.36 -37.41
N TYR A 544 -28.56 -11.58 -36.10
CA TYR A 544 -29.81 -12.02 -35.50
C TYR A 544 -30.59 -10.80 -35.02
N VAL A 545 -31.78 -10.58 -35.58
CA VAL A 545 -32.60 -9.37 -35.36
C VAL A 545 -33.98 -9.77 -34.85
N TRP A 546 -34.48 -9.12 -33.80
CA TRP A 546 -35.85 -9.28 -33.33
C TRP A 546 -36.40 -7.97 -32.76
N SER A 547 -37.71 -7.84 -32.73
CA SER A 547 -38.41 -6.66 -32.20
C SER A 547 -39.32 -7.02 -31.03
N PHE A 548 -39.67 -6.03 -30.21
CA PHE A 548 -40.69 -6.14 -29.17
C PHE A 548 -41.30 -4.76 -28.88
N ALA A 549 -42.51 -4.73 -28.31
CA ALA A 549 -43.23 -3.52 -27.96
C ALA A 549 -43.46 -3.40 -26.45
N THR A 550 -43.15 -2.23 -25.89
CA THR A 550 -43.41 -1.90 -24.50
C THR A 550 -44.89 -1.67 -24.21
N GLY A 551 -45.31 -1.88 -22.96
CA GLY A 551 -46.69 -1.67 -22.53
C GLY A 551 -47.17 -0.22 -22.56
N THR A 552 -48.49 -0.04 -22.49
CA THR A 552 -49.18 1.26 -22.42
C THR A 552 -49.21 1.83 -20.99
N THR A 553 -49.04 0.98 -19.97
CA THR A 553 -48.85 1.40 -18.58
C THR A 553 -47.39 1.14 -18.16
N PRO A 554 -46.73 2.09 -17.48
CA PRO A 554 -45.49 1.78 -16.79
C PRO A 554 -45.78 0.71 -15.75
N VAL A 555 -45.10 -0.44 -15.82
CA VAL A 555 -44.95 -1.34 -14.67
C VAL A 555 -43.46 -1.33 -14.35
N GLN A 556 -43.13 -0.79 -13.18
CA GLN A 556 -41.76 -0.64 -12.75
C GLN A 556 -41.26 -1.99 -12.21
N GLY A 557 -40.12 -2.46 -12.70
CA GLY A 557 -39.44 -3.61 -12.11
C GLY A 557 -38.73 -3.26 -10.79
N PRO A 558 -38.06 -4.24 -10.16
CA PRO A 558 -37.24 -3.99 -8.98
C PRO A 558 -36.15 -2.92 -9.23
N VAL A 559 -35.78 -2.19 -8.17
CA VAL A 559 -34.89 -1.03 -8.25
C VAL A 559 -33.46 -1.44 -8.62
N ILE A 560 -32.93 -0.88 -9.72
CA ILE A 560 -31.61 -1.22 -10.23
C ILE A 560 -30.53 -0.48 -9.42
N LEU A 561 -29.71 -1.23 -8.67
CA LEU A 561 -28.61 -0.69 -7.87
C LEU A 561 -27.30 -0.46 -8.67
N ALA A 562 -27.19 -1.01 -9.89
CA ALA A 562 -26.00 -0.94 -10.75
C ALA A 562 -24.69 -1.15 -9.98
N THR A 563 -23.71 -0.24 -10.03
CA THR A 563 -22.41 -0.41 -9.35
C THR A 563 -22.50 -0.35 -7.82
N ALA A 564 -23.57 0.19 -7.24
CA ALA A 564 -23.81 0.13 -5.79
C ALA A 564 -24.11 -1.30 -5.30
N ALA A 565 -24.51 -2.22 -6.18
CA ALA A 565 -24.91 -3.59 -5.80
C ALA A 565 -23.80 -4.44 -5.17
N ARG A 566 -22.52 -4.06 -5.33
CA ARG A 566 -21.37 -4.75 -4.72
C ARG A 566 -21.20 -4.47 -3.22
N PHE A 567 -21.78 -3.38 -2.72
CA PHE A 567 -21.58 -2.92 -1.35
C PHE A 567 -22.63 -3.48 -0.40
N GLY A 568 -22.18 -3.97 0.75
CA GLY A 568 -23.02 -4.26 1.91
C GLY A 568 -23.20 -3.03 2.79
N ILE A 569 -22.21 -2.15 2.80
CA ILE A 569 -22.24 -0.83 3.45
C ILE A 569 -21.74 0.19 2.43
N LEU A 570 -22.52 1.24 2.13
CA LEU A 570 -22.07 2.39 1.35
C LEU A 570 -22.50 3.69 2.04
N SER A 571 -21.55 4.48 2.52
CA SER A 571 -21.78 5.65 3.37
C SER A 571 -21.42 6.97 2.70
N GLY A 572 -21.96 8.09 3.19
CA GLY A 572 -21.57 9.45 2.78
C GLY A 572 -20.43 10.02 3.63
N VAL A 573 -20.50 9.83 4.95
CA VAL A 573 -19.69 10.57 5.94
C VAL A 573 -18.78 9.69 6.80
N GLY A 574 -19.20 8.46 7.13
CA GLY A 574 -18.45 7.60 8.06
C GLY A 574 -19.03 6.20 8.18
N VAL A 575 -18.21 5.23 8.56
CA VAL A 575 -18.63 3.86 8.88
C VAL A 575 -17.98 3.45 10.19
N SER A 576 -18.76 3.19 11.24
CA SER A 576 -18.20 2.85 12.56
C SER A 576 -18.78 1.56 13.13
N ASN A 577 -17.92 0.76 13.74
CA ASN A 577 -18.28 -0.38 14.59
C ASN A 577 -17.86 -0.08 16.04
N GLN A 578 -18.82 0.26 16.90
CA GLN A 578 -18.50 0.79 18.24
C GLN A 578 -18.05 -0.28 19.23
N ALA A 579 -18.56 -1.52 19.11
CA ALA A 579 -18.20 -2.64 19.98
C ALA A 579 -18.41 -3.98 19.24
N GLY A 580 -17.86 -5.07 19.79
CA GLY A 580 -18.12 -6.43 19.32
C GLY A 580 -17.57 -6.80 17.92
N PRO A 581 -17.43 -8.10 17.61
CA PRO A 581 -16.92 -8.56 16.32
C PRO A 581 -18.03 -8.63 15.25
N SER A 582 -18.29 -7.52 14.57
CA SER A 582 -19.21 -7.51 13.41
C SER A 582 -18.61 -8.21 12.18
N VAL A 583 -19.48 -8.74 11.31
CA VAL A 583 -19.09 -9.49 10.10
C VAL A 583 -19.90 -9.05 8.89
N ILE A 584 -19.22 -8.67 7.82
CA ILE A 584 -19.80 -8.40 6.50
C ILE A 584 -19.36 -9.53 5.56
N ASN A 585 -20.30 -10.27 4.96
CA ASN A 585 -20.00 -11.45 4.14
C ASN A 585 -20.30 -11.22 2.64
N ASP A 586 -19.32 -11.54 1.79
CA ASP A 586 -19.39 -11.56 0.32
C ASP A 586 -19.79 -10.22 -0.33
N LEU A 587 -19.48 -9.12 0.39
CA LEU A 587 -19.89 -7.74 0.15
C LEU A 587 -18.77 -6.76 0.55
N ASP A 588 -18.68 -5.65 -0.18
CA ASP A 588 -17.72 -4.57 0.11
C ASP A 588 -18.27 -3.52 1.09
N VAL A 589 -17.36 -2.77 1.72
CA VAL A 589 -17.65 -1.55 2.49
C VAL A 589 -17.08 -0.35 1.74
N GLY A 590 -17.91 0.66 1.47
CA GLY A 590 -17.54 1.87 0.73
C GLY A 590 -17.88 3.16 1.48
N ILE A 591 -17.03 4.17 1.35
CA ILE A 591 -17.29 5.52 1.87
C ILE A 591 -16.90 6.56 0.82
N TYR A 592 -17.83 7.46 0.48
CA TYR A 592 -17.58 8.57 -0.43
C TYR A 592 -18.63 9.68 -0.26
N PRO A 593 -18.23 10.97 -0.18
CA PRO A 593 -16.87 11.49 -0.31
C PRO A 593 -15.98 11.31 0.93
N GLY A 594 -16.50 10.76 2.03
CA GLY A 594 -15.71 10.51 3.25
C GLY A 594 -14.46 9.64 3.03
N VAL A 595 -13.45 9.88 3.87
CA VAL A 595 -12.09 9.33 3.79
C VAL A 595 -11.88 8.12 4.71
N ARG A 596 -10.77 7.39 4.54
CA ARG A 596 -10.46 6.14 5.27
C ARG A 596 -10.40 6.32 6.78
N SER A 597 -9.97 7.47 7.28
CA SER A 597 -9.95 7.79 8.71
C SER A 597 -11.35 7.88 9.35
N ALA A 598 -12.41 8.03 8.54
CA ALA A 598 -13.80 7.96 8.98
C ALA A 598 -14.38 6.52 8.97
N VAL A 599 -13.55 5.51 8.71
CA VAL A 599 -13.88 4.08 8.89
C VAL A 599 -13.23 3.57 10.18
N THR A 600 -14.03 3.27 11.20
CA THR A 600 -13.54 2.93 12.55
C THR A 600 -14.11 1.61 13.07
N GLY A 601 -13.35 0.92 13.92
CA GLY A 601 -13.76 -0.36 14.52
C GLY A 601 -13.58 -1.60 13.63
N PHE A 602 -12.75 -1.52 12.59
CA PHE A 602 -12.32 -2.63 11.74
C PHE A 602 -10.78 -2.81 11.87
N PRO A 603 -10.25 -3.68 12.76
CA PRO A 603 -10.93 -4.60 13.70
C PRO A 603 -11.56 -3.88 14.91
N PRO A 604 -12.43 -4.54 15.71
CA PRO A 604 -12.79 -5.96 15.70
C PRO A 604 -13.79 -6.41 14.62
N ALA A 605 -14.44 -5.49 13.90
CA ALA A 605 -15.27 -5.85 12.75
C ALA A 605 -14.40 -6.42 11.61
N THR A 606 -14.97 -7.36 10.86
CA THR A 606 -14.30 -8.09 9.79
C THR A 606 -15.13 -8.12 8.52
N ILE A 607 -14.45 -8.25 7.38
CA ILE A 607 -15.07 -8.48 6.08
C ILE A 607 -14.56 -9.81 5.54
N VAL A 608 -15.49 -10.66 5.13
CA VAL A 608 -15.23 -11.97 4.51
C VAL A 608 -15.51 -11.85 3.03
N ASN A 609 -14.53 -12.19 2.18
CA ASN A 609 -14.63 -12.13 0.72
C ASN A 609 -15.04 -10.75 0.14
N GLY A 610 -14.60 -9.67 0.78
CA GLY A 610 -14.80 -8.28 0.34
C GLY A 610 -13.73 -7.35 0.90
N ALA A 611 -13.78 -6.07 0.58
CA ALA A 611 -12.80 -5.06 1.00
C ALA A 611 -13.43 -3.74 1.49
N ILE A 612 -12.62 -2.92 2.18
CA ILE A 612 -12.95 -1.53 2.54
C ILE A 612 -12.35 -0.61 1.48
N TYR A 613 -13.17 0.26 0.89
CA TYR A 613 -12.77 1.30 -0.06
C TYR A 613 -13.18 2.69 0.42
N ALA A 614 -12.28 3.67 0.31
CA ALA A 614 -12.48 5.06 0.71
C ALA A 614 -12.05 6.06 -0.39
N SER A 615 -12.50 7.31 -0.29
CA SER A 615 -12.27 8.34 -1.33
C SER A 615 -10.81 8.77 -1.51
N ASP A 616 -9.96 8.49 -0.52
CA ASP A 616 -8.53 8.79 -0.46
C ASP A 616 -7.62 7.59 -0.78
N ASP A 617 -8.19 6.43 -1.15
CA ASP A 617 -7.42 5.25 -1.54
C ASP A 617 -6.70 5.45 -2.89
N ILE A 618 -5.36 5.49 -2.84
CA ILE A 618 -4.49 5.60 -4.01
C ILE A 618 -4.33 4.25 -4.73
N ALA A 619 -4.42 3.13 -4.00
CA ALA A 619 -4.24 1.78 -4.50
C ALA A 619 -5.41 0.86 -4.07
N PRO A 620 -6.01 0.07 -4.98
CA PRO A 620 -5.74 0.03 -6.42
C PRO A 620 -6.16 1.33 -7.14
N PRO A 621 -5.53 1.68 -8.27
CA PRO A 621 -5.91 2.88 -9.02
C PRO A 621 -7.38 2.88 -9.44
N GLY A 622 -8.04 4.04 -9.35
CA GLY A 622 -9.42 4.23 -9.78
C GLY A 622 -10.50 4.04 -8.69
N VAL A 623 -10.14 3.68 -7.46
CA VAL A 623 -11.10 3.55 -6.34
C VAL A 623 -11.97 4.81 -6.13
N PRO A 624 -11.46 6.06 -6.16
CA PRO A 624 -12.31 7.24 -5.98
C PRO A 624 -13.36 7.40 -7.09
N ALA A 625 -13.02 7.08 -8.33
CA ALA A 625 -13.95 7.13 -9.46
C ALA A 625 -15.01 6.01 -9.40
N MET A 626 -14.61 4.80 -9.00
CA MET A 626 -15.53 3.69 -8.74
C MET A 626 -16.54 4.03 -7.63
N LEU A 627 -16.06 4.63 -6.53
CA LEU A 627 -16.92 5.04 -5.42
C LEU A 627 -17.87 6.19 -5.82
N LEU A 628 -17.39 7.18 -6.57
CA LEU A 628 -18.22 8.24 -7.13
C LEU A 628 -19.35 7.65 -7.99
N GLN A 629 -19.05 6.71 -8.88
CA GLN A 629 -20.07 6.03 -9.70
C GLN A 629 -21.07 5.26 -8.82
N ALA A 630 -20.61 4.55 -7.80
CA ALA A 630 -21.48 3.83 -6.87
C ALA A 630 -22.42 4.76 -6.07
N LYS A 631 -21.97 5.97 -5.72
CA LYS A 631 -22.82 6.98 -5.05
C LYS A 631 -23.81 7.63 -6.02
N THR A 632 -23.45 7.80 -7.28
CA THR A 632 -24.35 8.22 -8.36
C THR A 632 -25.43 7.16 -8.59
N ASP A 633 -25.05 5.90 -8.72
CA ASP A 633 -25.98 4.78 -8.92
C ASP A 633 -26.91 4.59 -7.71
N LEU A 634 -26.39 4.74 -6.48
CA LEU A 634 -27.21 4.77 -5.26
C LEU A 634 -28.22 5.93 -5.26
N THR A 635 -27.82 7.11 -5.75
CA THR A 635 -28.73 8.26 -5.89
C THR A 635 -29.82 7.97 -6.91
N ASN A 636 -29.48 7.38 -8.06
CA ASN A 636 -30.43 6.98 -9.09
C ASN A 636 -31.41 5.91 -8.57
N ALA A 637 -30.92 4.91 -7.83
CA ALA A 637 -31.72 3.88 -7.20
C ALA A 637 -32.69 4.46 -6.15
N TYR A 638 -32.23 5.37 -5.29
CA TYR A 638 -33.06 6.07 -4.31
C TYR A 638 -34.19 6.83 -4.99
N LEU A 639 -33.88 7.63 -6.01
CA LEU A 639 -34.87 8.44 -6.75
C LEU A 639 -35.85 7.56 -7.53
N ALA A 640 -35.39 6.45 -8.12
CA ALA A 640 -36.25 5.48 -8.78
C ALA A 640 -37.20 4.78 -7.79
N ALA A 641 -36.75 4.49 -6.57
CA ALA A 641 -37.62 3.93 -5.52
C ALA A 641 -38.65 4.96 -5.04
N GLU A 642 -38.23 6.20 -4.79
CA GLU A 642 -39.07 7.32 -4.30
C GLU A 642 -40.15 7.73 -5.31
N ALA A 643 -39.81 7.74 -6.60
CA ALA A 643 -40.71 8.08 -7.71
C ALA A 643 -41.59 6.91 -8.20
N ALA A 644 -41.53 5.74 -7.54
CA ALA A 644 -42.22 4.55 -8.02
C ALA A 644 -43.76 4.64 -7.85
N VAL A 645 -44.50 4.35 -8.92
CA VAL A 645 -45.97 4.52 -8.97
C VAL A 645 -46.74 3.34 -9.56
N SER A 646 -46.06 2.25 -9.93
CA SER A 646 -46.70 1.07 -10.50
C SER A 646 -46.02 -0.23 -10.06
N PRO A 647 -46.74 -1.19 -9.44
CA PRO A 647 -48.18 -1.17 -9.16
C PRO A 647 -48.58 -0.01 -8.23
N ALA A 648 -49.84 0.41 -8.29
CA ALA A 648 -50.33 1.60 -7.59
C ALA A 648 -49.95 1.57 -6.10
N PRO A 649 -49.30 2.62 -5.54
CA PRO A 649 -48.81 2.58 -4.17
C PRO A 649 -49.93 2.42 -3.14
N ILE A 650 -49.76 1.45 -2.25
CA ILE A 650 -50.64 1.19 -1.10
C ILE A 650 -50.21 2.11 0.04
N THR A 651 -51.09 3.00 0.49
CA THR A 651 -50.79 3.89 1.63
C THR A 651 -50.67 3.09 2.93
N VAL A 652 -49.58 3.29 3.67
CA VAL A 652 -49.30 2.69 4.99
C VAL A 652 -48.77 3.75 5.96
N SER A 653 -48.95 3.54 7.26
CA SER A 653 -48.49 4.46 8.30
C SER A 653 -48.27 3.76 9.63
N GLY A 654 -47.28 4.22 10.40
CA GLY A 654 -47.01 3.70 11.73
C GLY A 654 -46.45 2.28 11.71
N ASP A 655 -46.89 1.44 12.65
CA ASP A 655 -46.34 0.10 12.85
C ASP A 655 -46.91 -0.95 11.89
N GLN A 656 -46.01 -1.73 11.28
CA GLN A 656 -46.32 -2.82 10.35
C GLN A 656 -46.04 -4.21 10.97
N GLY A 657 -45.66 -4.27 12.26
CA GLY A 657 -45.50 -5.53 12.99
C GLY A 657 -46.78 -6.39 12.95
N GLY A 658 -46.62 -7.69 12.73
CA GLY A 658 -47.72 -8.66 12.65
C GLY A 658 -48.45 -8.72 11.30
N LEU A 659 -48.16 -7.82 10.35
CA LEU A 659 -48.79 -7.83 9.02
C LEU A 659 -48.15 -8.87 8.08
N THR A 660 -48.93 -9.31 7.09
CA THR A 660 -48.42 -10.03 5.91
C THR A 660 -48.71 -9.20 4.67
N LEU A 661 -47.67 -8.85 3.91
CA LEU A 661 -47.76 -7.96 2.75
C LEU A 661 -47.41 -8.71 1.45
N ALA A 662 -48.33 -8.64 0.49
CA ALA A 662 -48.16 -9.14 -0.86
C ALA A 662 -47.17 -8.24 -1.66
N PRO A 663 -46.71 -8.66 -2.85
CA PRO A 663 -45.75 -7.87 -3.64
C PRO A 663 -46.34 -6.54 -4.11
N GLY A 664 -45.58 -5.44 -4.00
CA GLY A 664 -46.08 -4.13 -4.40
C GLY A 664 -45.28 -2.92 -3.89
N ILE A 665 -45.85 -1.74 -4.09
CA ILE A 665 -45.30 -0.47 -3.59
C ILE A 665 -46.11 -0.04 -2.37
N TYR A 666 -45.44 0.30 -1.29
CA TYR A 666 -46.02 0.70 -0.02
C TYR A 666 -45.52 2.10 0.34
N LYS A 667 -46.43 3.08 0.51
CA LYS A 667 -46.07 4.49 0.68
C LYS A 667 -46.53 5.04 2.03
N SER A 668 -45.59 5.61 2.77
CA SER A 668 -45.86 6.34 4.01
C SER A 668 -45.45 7.80 3.89
N THR A 669 -46.35 8.70 4.29
CA THR A 669 -46.11 10.15 4.38
C THR A 669 -45.50 10.58 5.72
N SER A 670 -45.23 9.62 6.62
CA SER A 670 -44.65 9.84 7.94
C SER A 670 -43.54 8.80 8.23
N THR A 671 -43.27 8.55 9.51
CA THR A 671 -42.39 7.46 9.95
C THR A 671 -43.10 6.10 9.82
N LEU A 672 -42.32 5.06 9.54
CA LEU A 672 -42.80 3.67 9.49
C LEU A 672 -41.99 2.81 10.46
N SER A 673 -42.62 1.85 11.14
CA SER A 673 -41.93 0.95 12.06
C SER A 673 -42.33 -0.51 11.92
N ILE A 674 -41.52 -1.40 12.50
CA ILE A 674 -41.86 -2.79 12.77
C ILE A 674 -41.54 -3.05 14.24
N ALA A 675 -42.57 -3.11 15.09
CA ALA A 675 -42.43 -3.22 16.54
C ALA A 675 -43.32 -4.31 17.16
N ASN A 676 -44.64 -4.27 16.95
CA ASN A 676 -45.60 -5.18 17.59
C ASN A 676 -45.74 -6.50 16.81
N GLY A 677 -44.63 -7.22 16.67
CA GLY A 677 -44.54 -8.50 15.96
C GLY A 677 -43.64 -8.44 14.73
N ASN A 678 -43.52 -9.58 14.02
CA ASN A 678 -42.73 -9.68 12.80
C ASN A 678 -43.55 -9.27 11.57
N LEU A 679 -42.91 -8.66 10.59
CA LEU A 679 -43.52 -8.38 9.28
C LEU A 679 -43.25 -9.56 8.34
N THR A 680 -44.29 -10.09 7.69
CA THR A 680 -44.12 -11.14 6.67
C THR A 680 -44.27 -10.55 5.28
N LEU A 681 -43.33 -10.85 4.38
CA LEU A 681 -43.40 -10.51 2.96
C LEU A 681 -43.60 -11.80 2.16
N ASP A 682 -44.79 -11.96 1.56
CA ASP A 682 -45.18 -13.17 0.86
C ASP A 682 -45.18 -12.97 -0.66
N ALA A 683 -44.30 -13.68 -1.35
CA ALA A 683 -44.21 -13.66 -2.80
C ALA A 683 -45.33 -14.43 -3.52
N GLN A 684 -46.18 -15.17 -2.81
CA GLN A 684 -47.32 -15.91 -3.37
C GLN A 684 -46.93 -16.86 -4.52
N GLY A 685 -45.72 -17.45 -4.44
CA GLY A 685 -45.15 -18.34 -5.46
C GLY A 685 -44.30 -17.64 -6.54
N ASN A 686 -44.31 -16.31 -6.61
CA ASN A 686 -43.55 -15.55 -7.60
C ASN A 686 -42.16 -15.18 -7.09
N SER A 687 -41.13 -15.96 -7.44
CA SER A 687 -39.73 -15.65 -7.08
C SER A 687 -39.21 -14.29 -7.59
N ASN A 688 -39.86 -13.68 -8.59
CA ASN A 688 -39.54 -12.35 -9.12
C ASN A 688 -40.39 -11.23 -8.48
N ALA A 689 -41.18 -11.55 -7.44
CA ALA A 689 -41.87 -10.57 -6.61
C ALA A 689 -40.90 -9.53 -6.03
N PHE A 690 -41.37 -8.29 -5.91
CA PHE A 690 -40.61 -7.18 -5.36
C PHE A 690 -41.45 -6.35 -4.39
N TRP A 691 -40.76 -5.62 -3.50
CA TRP A 691 -41.36 -4.68 -2.58
C TRP A 691 -40.59 -3.36 -2.62
N ILE A 692 -41.30 -2.24 -2.70
CA ILE A 692 -40.72 -0.91 -2.54
C ILE A 692 -41.47 -0.19 -1.43
N PHE A 693 -40.81 0.02 -0.30
CA PHE A 693 -41.30 0.85 0.79
C PHE A 693 -40.77 2.28 0.59
N GLN A 694 -41.67 3.22 0.35
CA GLN A 694 -41.41 4.66 0.22
C GLN A 694 -41.79 5.34 1.53
N ILE A 695 -40.81 5.76 2.32
CA ILE A 695 -41.05 6.27 3.68
C ILE A 695 -40.57 7.72 3.72
N ALA A 696 -41.48 8.68 3.84
CA ALA A 696 -41.14 10.11 3.76
C ALA A 696 -40.25 10.60 4.91
N ALA A 697 -40.25 9.90 6.06
CA ALA A 697 -39.40 10.20 7.21
C ALA A 697 -38.49 9.02 7.57
N GLY A 698 -38.34 8.73 8.87
CA GLY A 698 -37.48 7.66 9.38
C GLY A 698 -38.16 6.30 9.40
N PHE A 699 -37.34 5.26 9.33
CA PHE A 699 -37.75 3.86 9.45
C PHE A 699 -37.10 3.19 10.65
N THR A 700 -37.85 2.41 11.44
CA THR A 700 -37.31 1.73 12.62
C THR A 700 -37.86 0.31 12.78
N THR A 701 -36.99 -0.70 12.85
CA THR A 701 -37.33 -1.97 13.50
C THR A 701 -36.99 -1.90 14.99
N VAL A 702 -37.81 -2.51 15.85
CA VAL A 702 -37.64 -2.51 17.32
C VAL A 702 -37.42 -3.95 17.80
N GLY A 703 -36.37 -4.18 18.59
CA GLY A 703 -36.09 -5.49 19.17
C GLY A 703 -37.11 -5.93 20.22
N GLY A 704 -37.19 -7.24 20.48
CA GLY A 704 -38.09 -7.83 21.48
C GLY A 704 -38.85 -9.03 20.92
N ALA A 705 -40.16 -9.10 21.18
CA ALA A 705 -41.05 -10.16 20.67
C ALA A 705 -41.46 -10.00 19.19
N GLY A 706 -40.74 -9.17 18.42
CA GLY A 706 -41.09 -8.76 17.07
C GLY A 706 -39.94 -8.05 16.35
N GLY A 707 -40.27 -7.24 15.34
CA GLY A 707 -39.32 -6.38 14.63
C GLY A 707 -38.50 -7.05 13.52
N SER A 708 -38.57 -8.37 13.37
CA SER A 708 -37.91 -9.06 12.25
C SER A 708 -38.79 -9.10 11.01
N ILE A 709 -38.16 -9.25 9.84
CA ILE A 709 -38.84 -9.43 8.55
C ILE A 709 -38.68 -10.89 8.12
N ILE A 710 -39.81 -11.53 7.82
CA ILE A 710 -39.89 -12.94 7.40
C ILE A 710 -40.22 -12.97 5.90
N LEU A 711 -39.49 -13.78 5.13
CA LEU A 711 -39.73 -13.98 3.70
C LEU A 711 -40.45 -15.31 3.48
N THR A 712 -41.56 -15.28 2.74
CA THR A 712 -42.37 -16.47 2.40
C THR A 712 -42.73 -16.50 0.92
N GLY A 713 -43.30 -17.61 0.44
CA GLY A 713 -43.78 -17.76 -0.93
C GLY A 713 -42.72 -17.68 -2.03
N GLY A 714 -41.42 -17.73 -1.69
CA GLY A 714 -40.31 -17.52 -2.62
C GLY A 714 -39.76 -16.09 -2.68
N ALA A 715 -40.13 -15.22 -1.72
CA ALA A 715 -39.61 -13.86 -1.63
C ALA A 715 -38.09 -13.85 -1.41
N GLN A 716 -37.40 -12.90 -2.04
CA GLN A 716 -35.93 -12.77 -2.01
C GLN A 716 -35.54 -11.37 -1.54
N ALA A 717 -34.64 -11.29 -0.56
CA ALA A 717 -34.12 -10.04 -0.02
C ALA A 717 -33.62 -9.07 -1.10
N LYS A 718 -32.98 -9.59 -2.17
CA LYS A 718 -32.47 -8.75 -3.27
C LYS A 718 -33.54 -7.93 -3.99
N ASN A 719 -34.81 -8.33 -3.95
CA ASN A 719 -35.95 -7.65 -4.59
C ASN A 719 -36.72 -6.72 -3.64
N ILE A 720 -36.26 -6.53 -2.41
CA ILE A 720 -36.92 -5.70 -1.39
C ILE A 720 -36.12 -4.42 -1.17
N TYR A 721 -36.80 -3.27 -1.20
CA TYR A 721 -36.17 -1.95 -1.12
C TYR A 721 -36.90 -1.06 -0.12
N TRP A 722 -36.11 -0.43 0.76
CA TRP A 722 -36.58 0.45 1.83
C TRP A 722 -35.99 1.84 1.60
N GLN A 723 -36.74 2.71 0.90
CA GLN A 723 -36.35 4.09 0.65
C GLN A 723 -36.84 4.96 1.81
N THR A 724 -35.91 5.64 2.50
CA THR A 724 -36.22 6.46 3.68
C THR A 724 -35.78 7.90 3.48
N GLY A 725 -36.72 8.84 3.60
CA GLY A 725 -36.52 10.28 3.47
C GLY A 725 -35.69 10.88 4.60
N SER A 726 -35.46 10.15 5.70
CA SER A 726 -34.38 10.45 6.64
C SER A 726 -33.53 9.21 6.94
N SER A 727 -33.42 8.81 8.21
CA SER A 727 -32.54 7.74 8.69
C SER A 727 -33.30 6.44 8.95
N ALA A 728 -32.56 5.32 8.89
CA ALA A 728 -33.07 4.01 9.28
C ALA A 728 -32.40 3.50 10.57
N THR A 729 -33.17 2.86 11.44
CA THR A 729 -32.68 2.17 12.65
C THR A 729 -33.10 0.72 12.60
N ILE A 730 -32.14 -0.20 12.66
CA ILE A 730 -32.38 -1.64 12.74
C ILE A 730 -32.23 -2.06 14.20
N GLY A 731 -33.35 -2.51 14.79
CA GLY A 731 -33.49 -2.87 16.19
C GLY A 731 -32.57 -4.00 16.63
N ASP A 732 -32.29 -4.02 17.92
CA ASP A 732 -31.46 -5.03 18.57
C ASP A 732 -32.05 -6.43 18.38
N TYR A 733 -31.19 -7.42 18.16
CA TYR A 733 -31.55 -8.83 17.91
C TYR A 733 -32.54 -9.08 16.74
N THR A 734 -32.83 -8.09 15.89
CA THR A 734 -33.74 -8.27 14.74
C THR A 734 -33.06 -8.98 13.56
N SER A 735 -33.86 -9.67 12.73
CA SER A 735 -33.45 -10.14 11.42
C SER A 735 -34.09 -9.31 10.31
N PHE A 736 -33.28 -8.50 9.65
CA PHE A 736 -33.69 -7.58 8.60
C PHE A 736 -33.51 -8.19 7.20
N GLN A 737 -34.41 -7.86 6.28
CA GLN A 737 -34.45 -8.37 4.91
C GLN A 737 -34.59 -7.23 3.91
N GLY A 738 -33.61 -7.10 3.00
CA GLY A 738 -33.67 -6.18 1.87
C GLY A 738 -32.62 -5.07 1.86
N ASN A 739 -32.77 -4.15 0.90
CA ASN A 739 -31.81 -3.09 0.62
C ASN A 739 -32.35 -1.77 1.19
N ILE A 740 -31.64 -1.15 2.14
CA ILE A 740 -31.99 0.17 2.67
C ILE A 740 -31.33 1.25 1.83
N LEU A 741 -32.13 2.20 1.35
CA LEU A 741 -31.72 3.39 0.60
C LEU A 741 -32.07 4.62 1.46
N ALA A 742 -31.21 4.92 2.44
CA ALA A 742 -31.45 6.01 3.38
C ALA A 742 -30.91 7.34 2.86
N LEU A 743 -31.68 8.42 3.02
CA LEU A 743 -31.20 9.76 2.67
C LEU A 743 -30.06 10.19 3.62
N THR A 744 -30.25 10.01 4.92
CA THR A 744 -29.28 10.38 5.96
C THR A 744 -28.50 9.16 6.46
N SER A 745 -28.68 8.71 7.71
CA SER A 745 -27.86 7.69 8.36
C SER A 745 -28.56 6.34 8.50
N ILE A 746 -27.78 5.28 8.74
CA ILE A 746 -28.30 3.96 9.12
C ILE A 746 -27.62 3.51 10.41
N THR A 747 -28.42 3.14 11.42
CA THR A 747 -27.91 2.55 12.67
C THR A 747 -28.35 1.10 12.76
N MET A 748 -27.40 0.17 12.91
CA MET A 748 -27.67 -1.21 13.30
C MET A 748 -27.39 -1.36 14.79
N ASN A 749 -28.43 -1.72 15.55
CA ASN A 749 -28.33 -1.94 16.98
C ASN A 749 -27.77 -3.34 17.30
N SER A 750 -27.42 -3.54 18.57
CA SER A 750 -26.73 -4.73 19.09
C SER A 750 -27.35 -6.05 18.60
N HIS A 751 -26.52 -6.94 18.03
CA HIS A 751 -26.91 -8.28 17.55
C HIS A 751 -27.95 -8.31 16.41
N ALA A 752 -28.24 -7.18 15.77
CA ALA A 752 -29.03 -7.16 14.54
C ALA A 752 -28.31 -7.89 13.39
N THR A 753 -29.08 -8.65 12.62
CA THR A 753 -28.64 -9.35 11.41
C THR A 753 -29.37 -8.81 10.18
N ALA A 754 -28.72 -8.78 9.03
CA ALA A 754 -29.32 -8.35 7.78
C ALA A 754 -28.90 -9.23 6.60
N VAL A 755 -29.87 -9.76 5.86
CA VAL A 755 -29.65 -10.27 4.50
C VAL A 755 -30.05 -9.15 3.55
N GLY A 756 -29.08 -8.43 3.01
CA GLY A 756 -29.37 -7.11 2.46
C GLY A 756 -28.17 -6.18 2.27
N ARG A 757 -28.48 -4.89 2.20
CA ARG A 757 -27.50 -3.80 2.02
C ARG A 757 -27.90 -2.57 2.83
N MET A 758 -26.91 -1.92 3.44
CA MET A 758 -27.05 -0.67 4.19
C MET A 758 -26.46 0.46 3.35
N LEU A 759 -27.28 1.20 2.62
CA LEU A 759 -26.82 2.20 1.65
C LEU A 759 -27.33 3.60 2.06
N ALA A 760 -26.43 4.41 2.61
CA ALA A 760 -26.68 5.77 3.08
C ALA A 760 -26.17 6.79 2.04
N ARG A 761 -27.05 7.69 1.60
CA ARG A 761 -26.68 8.74 0.63
C ARG A 761 -25.78 9.79 1.27
N ASN A 762 -26.21 10.41 2.37
CA ASN A 762 -25.55 11.60 2.91
C ASN A 762 -24.98 11.40 4.32
N GLY A 763 -25.46 10.43 5.10
CA GLY A 763 -25.05 10.24 6.49
C GLY A 763 -24.01 9.14 6.71
N ALA A 764 -23.73 8.87 7.98
CA ALA A 764 -22.90 7.78 8.45
C ALA A 764 -23.69 6.46 8.60
N ILE A 765 -22.96 5.34 8.66
CA ILE A 765 -23.51 4.02 9.00
C ILE A 765 -22.83 3.53 10.27
N VAL A 766 -23.61 3.14 11.26
CA VAL A 766 -23.15 2.84 12.62
C VAL A 766 -23.62 1.46 13.04
N MET A 767 -22.69 0.55 13.35
CA MET A 767 -22.95 -0.72 14.02
C MET A 767 -22.59 -0.55 15.51
N THR A 768 -23.57 -0.72 16.40
CA THR A 768 -23.37 -0.39 17.84
C THR A 768 -22.76 -1.53 18.64
N SER A 769 -22.84 -2.77 18.15
CA SER A 769 -22.18 -3.93 18.74
C SER A 769 -21.91 -4.98 17.66
N THR A 770 -21.82 -6.27 18.02
CA THR A 770 -21.81 -7.40 17.09
C THR A 770 -22.99 -7.31 16.12
N ASN A 771 -22.73 -7.18 14.82
CA ASN A 771 -23.73 -7.18 13.74
C ASN A 771 -23.30 -8.11 12.60
N ILE A 772 -24.27 -8.65 11.85
CA ILE A 772 -23.99 -9.52 10.69
C ILE A 772 -24.70 -8.98 9.45
N ILE A 773 -23.97 -8.73 8.37
CA ILE A 773 -24.51 -8.40 7.05
C ILE A 773 -24.12 -9.51 6.07
N ILE A 774 -25.11 -10.01 5.32
CA ILE A 774 -24.99 -11.12 4.36
C ILE A 774 -25.51 -10.67 3.00
N LYS A 775 -24.82 -11.09 1.94
CA LYS A 775 -25.25 -10.88 0.54
C LYS A 775 -26.66 -11.42 0.27
N PRO A 776 -27.58 -10.60 -0.26
CA PRO A 776 -28.95 -11.00 -0.61
C PRO A 776 -29.10 -11.56 -2.03
#